data_AF-A0A7S1Y5P0-F1
#
_entry.id   AF-A0A7S1Y5P0-F1
#
_cell.length_a   1.000
_cell.length_b   1.000
_cell.length_c   1.000
_cell.angle_alpha   90.00
_cell.angle_beta   90.00
_cell.angle_gamma   90.00
#
_symmetry.space_group_name_H-M   'P 1'
#
loop_
_entity.id
_entity.type
_entity.pdbx_description
1 polymer ?
#
loop_
_entity_poly.entity_id
_entity_poly.type
_entity_poly.pdbx_seq_one_letter_code
_entity_poly.pdbx_strand_id
1 'polypeptide(L)'
;EQFFTTFGVDDSALDELSFTQRSSDGLESTNHSRIDPELEDMERLVASHLADLLEFARNLYLHLGDVELPHGAKNPIRLLSTTTPKDIVASDEWQPWQPATSGPSTPVSPKGSTNLDDAVATENGGFGGTDYDADQGTTTTGQESSERLVEGAFESAEIYESKYLELSRAISMYFRNCGKPRLASRLQAEIAEILIRNGDYAEATGILLPISNVCGINRWDRCHFWRLFRLACCQRKTGKVASYLNTLTQCFGPHLTPDVAPVKVSEMLHADFEAVVSVPKVSGYRLGIASFVETELDVAPTSGGKSSMLLNFVRKKFLKSLCKVGEEITLDLKVASYLPKTVNLNALQIVVVALSTFEDKFTSKLPVTEEDASEVLNLESPVTVEPGINTFKFRWMPLATGMFMLSTVQLQLQEATFHYDSVLIRRPLMGIEVQPSKPTQSLELNPLFLIPGQLQQVRVTFHPGKDIVEEGVLELYCSDGLEVIPPGEDPDDGNWTQSCEYALPTCKAGEPVVIITSAKSSQVLSIEDKLGLRSDESQQQEEMSNRYGEASVQTLQAKLSTRYRHELDTNPAATSTTDTYMTTVLEAMVTTLDKPALTVDSCDILEFGDNNVLVQVGLHCNTPVPFSIKEWHPKMQGVKVERGGDMNEHLFEHAISEGEQLTFGFHCTYTDTTGGLVDSDDEAATLLVVLQDEFGKTFNQVLPLNLDSIYDRMRKDDEPAAVVAELACSKMEGLVGAPVTLTFTVDASRLAKPKNYTQYDEIILLYELCCDETSWITGGKVQGVHVWSKRDSSLRLEFVGIPVDAGVLKNFPKLSIKFKSIHGSSNSEHSLPPIAVHMKNPPESFKSLSFVNQMALACSSD
;
A
#
# COMPACT_ATOMS: atom_id res chain seq x y z
N GLU A 1 -42.69 -11.04 70.88
CA GLU A 1 -42.66 -10.28 72.15
C GLU A 1 -41.57 -10.71 73.14
N GLN A 2 -41.38 -12.01 73.45
CA GLN A 2 -40.30 -12.43 74.39
C GLN A 2 -38.85 -12.20 73.88
N PHE A 3 -38.66 -11.98 72.58
CA PHE A 3 -37.33 -11.74 72.01
C PHE A 3 -36.91 -10.25 72.08
N PHE A 4 -37.86 -9.31 71.90
CA PHE A 4 -37.60 -7.87 71.93
C PHE A 4 -37.26 -7.34 73.33
N THR A 5 -37.73 -8.02 74.38
CA THR A 5 -37.39 -7.70 75.78
C THR A 5 -35.98 -8.15 76.20
N THR A 6 -35.33 -9.03 75.42
CA THR A 6 -34.02 -9.59 75.82
C THR A 6 -32.83 -8.78 75.26
N PHE A 7 -33.03 -7.96 74.22
CA PHE A 7 -31.92 -7.28 73.53
C PHE A 7 -31.95 -5.75 73.54
N GLY A 8 -32.89 -5.11 74.26
CA GLY A 8 -32.82 -3.67 74.56
C GLY A 8 -32.63 -2.77 73.35
N VAL A 9 -33.48 -2.92 72.33
CA VAL A 9 -33.57 -1.97 71.23
C VAL A 9 -34.65 -0.95 71.59
N ASP A 10 -34.24 0.32 71.68
CA ASP A 10 -35.09 1.46 72.03
C ASP A 10 -36.09 1.74 70.89
N ASP A 11 -37.37 1.94 71.23
CA ASP A 11 -38.49 2.11 70.28
C ASP A 11 -38.34 3.35 69.38
N SER A 12 -37.40 4.26 69.69
CA SER A 12 -37.16 5.49 68.94
C SER A 12 -36.39 5.32 67.63
N ALA A 13 -35.77 4.15 67.38
CA ALA A 13 -35.01 3.89 66.15
C ALA A 13 -35.87 3.38 64.97
N LEU A 14 -37.15 3.08 65.21
CA LEU A 14 -38.07 2.52 64.20
C LEU A 14 -38.84 3.58 63.41
N ASP A 15 -38.92 4.83 63.88
CA ASP A 15 -39.72 5.90 63.27
C ASP A 15 -39.01 6.69 62.15
N GLU A 16 -37.70 6.53 61.95
CA GLU A 16 -36.96 7.23 60.88
C GLU A 16 -36.70 6.40 59.60
N LEU A 17 -37.13 5.13 59.55
CA LEU A 17 -36.92 4.26 58.39
C LEU A 17 -38.09 4.32 57.40
N SER A 18 -38.22 5.45 56.70
CA SER A 18 -39.02 5.51 55.47
C SER A 18 -38.27 4.83 54.31
N PHE A 19 -38.68 3.60 53.99
CA PHE A 19 -38.13 2.84 52.87
C PHE A 19 -38.56 3.46 51.53
N THR A 20 -37.63 4.11 50.84
CA THR A 20 -37.76 4.38 49.40
C THR A 20 -37.14 3.24 48.61
N GLN A 21 -37.95 2.63 47.75
CA GLN A 21 -37.62 1.50 46.91
C GLN A 21 -36.58 1.92 45.86
N ARG A 22 -35.30 1.59 46.05
CA ARG A 22 -34.26 1.79 45.03
C ARG A 22 -34.19 0.57 44.10
N SER A 23 -34.62 0.79 42.85
CA SER A 23 -34.38 -0.09 41.71
C SER A 23 -32.88 -0.29 41.52
N SER A 24 -32.45 -1.55 41.34
CA SER A 24 -31.08 -1.92 41.02
C SER A 24 -31.04 -2.49 39.61
N ASP A 25 -30.78 -1.64 38.63
CA ASP A 25 -30.36 -2.02 37.29
C ASP A 25 -29.16 -1.17 36.86
N GLY A 26 -28.12 -1.83 36.33
CA GLY A 26 -27.25 -1.29 35.28
C GLY A 26 -26.14 -0.31 35.67
N LEU A 27 -24.89 -0.74 35.45
CA LEU A 27 -23.68 0.08 35.38
C LEU A 27 -23.83 1.21 34.33
N GLU A 28 -24.07 2.45 34.76
CA GLU A 28 -23.64 3.64 34.02
C GLU A 28 -22.97 4.63 34.98
N SER A 29 -21.79 5.09 34.61
CA SER A 29 -21.02 6.08 35.35
C SER A 29 -21.72 7.44 35.27
N THR A 30 -22.61 7.70 36.20
CA THR A 30 -22.96 9.07 36.59
C THR A 30 -22.69 9.21 38.07
N ASN A 31 -22.16 10.37 38.46
CA ASN A 31 -21.67 10.69 39.80
C ASN A 31 -22.75 10.44 40.87
N HIS A 32 -22.83 9.21 41.38
CA HIS A 32 -23.57 8.91 42.59
C HIS A 32 -22.72 9.33 43.77
N SER A 33 -23.31 10.17 44.62
CA SER A 33 -22.89 10.42 45.99
C SER A 33 -22.38 9.12 46.61
N ARG A 34 -21.09 9.07 46.96
CA ARG A 34 -20.51 7.99 47.75
C ARG A 34 -21.37 7.81 48.99
N ILE A 35 -22.21 6.78 48.97
CA ILE A 35 -22.86 6.28 50.17
C ILE A 35 -21.73 5.80 51.07
N ASP A 36 -21.84 6.10 52.36
CA ASP A 36 -20.86 5.67 53.33
C ASP A 36 -20.82 4.13 53.33
N PRO A 37 -19.68 3.49 53.01
CA PRO A 37 -19.57 2.04 53.01
C PRO A 37 -19.97 1.42 54.36
N GLU A 38 -19.85 2.16 55.47
CA GLU A 38 -20.32 1.72 56.79
C GLU A 38 -21.85 1.61 56.87
N LEU A 39 -22.59 2.47 56.16
CA LEU A 39 -24.05 2.44 56.12
C LEU A 39 -24.55 1.24 55.27
N GLU A 40 -23.90 0.96 54.13
CA GLU A 40 -24.24 -0.22 53.32
C GLU A 40 -24.01 -1.53 54.07
N ASP A 41 -22.93 -1.61 54.85
CA ASP A 41 -22.64 -2.80 55.65
C ASP A 41 -23.62 -2.96 56.81
N MET A 42 -24.06 -1.87 57.43
CA MET A 42 -25.11 -1.88 58.45
C MET A 42 -26.46 -2.33 57.87
N GLU A 43 -26.86 -1.81 56.72
CA GLU A 43 -28.09 -2.22 56.02
C GLU A 43 -28.07 -3.71 55.65
N ARG A 44 -26.94 -4.22 55.14
CA ARG A 44 -26.76 -5.65 54.87
C ARG A 44 -26.86 -6.49 56.13
N LEU A 45 -26.30 -6.02 57.25
CA LEU A 45 -26.35 -6.72 58.52
C LEU A 45 -27.79 -6.79 59.06
N VAL A 46 -28.53 -5.68 59.03
CA VAL A 46 -29.95 -5.63 59.43
C VAL A 46 -30.78 -6.54 58.54
N ALA A 47 -30.59 -6.47 57.22
CA ALA A 47 -31.27 -7.35 56.28
C ALA A 47 -30.96 -8.83 56.54
N SER A 48 -29.74 -9.18 56.93
CA SER A 48 -29.40 -10.56 57.29
C SER A 48 -30.15 -11.03 58.53
N HIS A 49 -30.19 -10.22 59.60
CA HIS A 49 -30.90 -10.60 60.83
C HIS A 49 -32.41 -10.72 60.60
N LEU A 50 -33.00 -9.80 59.83
CA LEU A 50 -34.41 -9.87 59.46
C LEU A 50 -34.71 -11.11 58.62
N ALA A 51 -33.84 -11.45 57.65
CA ALA A 51 -34.00 -12.66 56.84
C ALA A 51 -33.95 -13.93 57.71
N ASP A 52 -33.01 -14.01 58.66
CA ASP A 52 -32.87 -15.17 59.54
C ASP A 52 -34.09 -15.31 60.48
N LEU A 53 -34.63 -14.20 61.00
CA LEU A 53 -35.83 -14.19 61.83
C LEU A 53 -37.09 -14.58 61.04
N LEU A 54 -37.24 -14.07 59.82
CA LEU A 54 -38.37 -14.43 58.96
C LEU A 54 -38.26 -15.89 58.47
N GLU A 55 -37.06 -16.41 58.23
CA GLU A 55 -36.85 -17.83 57.90
C GLU A 55 -37.22 -18.74 59.08
N PHE A 56 -36.91 -18.33 60.32
CA PHE A 56 -37.42 -19.01 61.51
C PHE A 56 -38.96 -18.98 61.55
N ALA A 57 -39.57 -17.81 61.32
CA ALA A 57 -41.02 -17.67 61.27
C ALA A 57 -41.66 -18.55 60.18
N ARG A 58 -41.03 -18.64 59.00
CA ARG A 58 -41.46 -19.50 57.90
C ARG A 58 -41.43 -20.99 58.29
N ASN A 59 -40.36 -21.43 58.94
CA ASN A 59 -40.26 -22.83 59.41
C ASN A 59 -41.31 -23.15 60.47
N LEU A 60 -41.58 -22.22 61.39
CA LEU A 60 -42.66 -22.35 62.36
C LEU A 60 -44.03 -22.39 61.67
N TYR A 61 -44.26 -21.53 60.68
CA TYR A 61 -45.51 -21.48 59.91
C TYR A 61 -45.75 -22.76 59.09
N LEU A 62 -44.69 -23.39 58.57
CA LEU A 62 -44.75 -24.72 57.97
C LEU A 62 -45.17 -25.79 58.98
N HIS A 63 -44.61 -25.76 60.20
CA HIS A 63 -44.96 -26.71 61.24
C HIS A 63 -46.40 -26.53 61.73
N LEU A 64 -46.85 -25.29 61.92
CA LEU A 64 -48.24 -25.00 62.28
C LEU A 64 -49.22 -25.45 61.19
N GLY A 65 -48.87 -25.31 59.91
CA GLY A 65 -49.68 -25.84 58.82
C GLY A 65 -49.83 -27.37 58.84
N ASP A 66 -48.89 -28.10 59.46
CA ASP A 66 -49.00 -29.56 59.61
C ASP A 66 -49.99 -29.97 60.72
N VAL A 67 -50.31 -29.05 61.65
CA VAL A 67 -51.11 -29.32 62.86
C VAL A 67 -52.49 -28.63 62.81
N GLU A 68 -52.54 -27.38 62.38
CA GLU A 68 -53.68 -26.47 62.55
C GLU A 68 -54.61 -26.39 61.33
N LEU A 69 -54.24 -26.98 60.18
CA LEU A 69 -55.13 -26.98 59.01
C LEU A 69 -56.39 -27.85 59.26
N PRO A 70 -57.58 -27.39 58.84
CA PRO A 70 -58.85 -28.04 59.16
C PRO A 70 -58.98 -29.47 58.61
N HIS A 71 -59.53 -30.36 59.46
CA HIS A 71 -60.04 -31.72 59.18
C HIS A 71 -59.37 -32.51 58.04
N GLY A 72 -58.11 -32.92 58.26
CA GLY A 72 -57.44 -33.89 57.39
C GLY A 72 -56.86 -33.31 56.10
N ALA A 73 -56.95 -32.00 55.90
CA ALA A 73 -56.22 -31.31 54.85
C ALA A 73 -54.71 -31.43 55.13
N LYS A 74 -53.99 -32.08 54.22
CA LYS A 74 -52.52 -32.14 54.29
C LYS A 74 -51.95 -30.78 53.91
N ASN A 75 -50.88 -30.37 54.59
CA ASN A 75 -50.16 -29.14 54.28
C ASN A 75 -49.81 -29.06 52.78
N PRO A 76 -50.37 -28.11 52.03
CA PRO A 76 -50.21 -28.02 50.59
C PRO A 76 -48.74 -27.78 50.19
N ILE A 77 -47.95 -27.15 51.05
CA ILE A 77 -46.53 -26.88 50.79
C ILE A 77 -45.68 -28.13 50.99
N ARG A 78 -45.94 -28.93 52.04
CA ARG A 78 -45.25 -30.22 52.25
C ARG A 78 -45.55 -31.22 51.14
N LEU A 79 -46.76 -31.21 50.61
CA LEU A 79 -47.13 -32.04 49.47
C LEU A 79 -46.28 -31.72 48.22
N LEU A 80 -45.94 -30.45 47.97
CA LEU A 80 -45.06 -30.07 46.85
C LEU A 80 -43.65 -30.67 46.98
N SER A 81 -43.14 -30.80 48.21
CA SER A 81 -41.81 -31.39 48.46
C SER A 81 -41.76 -32.91 48.29
N THR A 82 -42.91 -33.59 48.35
CA THR A 82 -43.02 -35.06 48.40
C THR A 82 -43.66 -35.66 47.16
N THR A 83 -44.39 -34.86 46.37
CA THR A 83 -45.07 -35.31 45.16
C THR A 83 -44.35 -34.78 43.92
N THR A 84 -44.19 -35.65 42.91
CA THR A 84 -43.69 -35.22 41.61
C THR A 84 -44.72 -34.25 40.98
N PRO A 85 -44.30 -33.14 40.35
CA PRO A 85 -45.23 -32.16 39.81
C PRO A 85 -46.23 -32.80 38.85
N LYS A 86 -47.52 -32.59 39.10
CA LYS A 86 -48.60 -33.27 38.36
C LYS A 86 -48.57 -32.93 36.88
N ASP A 87 -48.14 -31.72 36.52
CA ASP A 87 -47.97 -31.26 35.14
C ASP A 87 -46.82 -31.96 34.39
N ILE A 88 -45.91 -32.62 35.11
CA ILE A 88 -44.83 -33.44 34.55
C ILE A 88 -45.26 -34.92 34.49
N VAL A 89 -46.03 -35.41 35.48
CA VAL A 89 -46.46 -36.82 35.58
C VAL A 89 -47.70 -37.12 34.75
N ALA A 90 -48.62 -36.16 34.62
CA ALA A 90 -49.91 -36.35 33.95
C ALA A 90 -49.83 -36.20 32.43
N SER A 91 -48.69 -36.47 31.79
CA SER A 91 -48.62 -36.42 30.34
C SER A 91 -49.42 -37.58 29.72
N ASP A 92 -50.69 -37.33 29.44
CA ASP A 92 -51.16 -37.46 28.06
C ASP A 92 -50.01 -36.94 27.18
N GLU A 93 -49.44 -37.82 26.37
CA GLU A 93 -48.22 -37.63 25.55
C GLU A 93 -47.89 -36.15 25.30
N TRP A 94 -46.72 -35.66 25.73
CA TRP A 94 -46.27 -34.28 25.45
C TRP A 94 -46.34 -34.02 23.95
N GLN A 95 -47.47 -33.44 23.51
CA GLN A 95 -47.70 -33.20 22.10
C GLN A 95 -46.78 -32.08 21.63
N PRO A 96 -46.27 -32.13 20.40
CA PRO A 96 -45.55 -31.00 19.81
C PRO A 96 -46.34 -29.72 20.01
N TRP A 97 -45.68 -28.66 20.46
CA TRP A 97 -46.33 -27.38 20.68
C TRP A 97 -47.05 -26.93 19.40
N GLN A 98 -48.33 -26.57 19.56
CA GLN A 98 -49.12 -25.99 18.48
C GLN A 98 -49.38 -24.52 18.82
N PRO A 99 -49.21 -23.60 17.86
CA PRO A 99 -49.63 -22.23 18.06
C PRO A 99 -51.13 -22.24 18.37
N ALA A 100 -51.54 -21.50 19.41
CA ALA A 100 -52.95 -21.36 19.74
C ALA A 100 -53.68 -20.85 18.50
N THR A 101 -54.39 -21.73 17.80
CA THR A 101 -55.30 -21.35 16.72
C THR A 101 -56.30 -20.41 17.36
N SER A 102 -56.41 -19.19 16.84
CA SER A 102 -57.40 -18.21 17.24
C SER A 102 -58.81 -18.73 16.91
N GLY A 103 -59.30 -19.68 17.70
CA GLY A 103 -60.68 -20.10 17.76
C GLY A 103 -61.40 -19.27 18.82
N PRO A 104 -62.70 -18.97 18.65
CA PRO A 104 -63.46 -18.14 19.57
C PRO A 104 -63.77 -18.94 20.85
N SER A 105 -62.83 -18.98 21.79
CA SER A 105 -63.10 -19.47 23.14
C SER A 105 -63.67 -18.32 23.98
N THR A 106 -64.92 -18.48 24.39
CA THR A 106 -65.61 -17.66 25.40
C THR A 106 -64.71 -17.35 26.60
N PRO A 107 -64.62 -16.08 27.03
CA PRO A 107 -63.76 -15.70 28.14
C PRO A 107 -64.34 -16.19 29.47
N VAL A 108 -63.62 -17.07 30.15
CA VAL A 108 -63.76 -17.20 31.61
C VAL A 108 -62.88 -16.10 32.19
N SER A 109 -63.50 -15.07 32.76
CA SER A 109 -62.84 -13.89 33.33
C SER A 109 -61.73 -14.24 34.32
N PRO A 110 -60.49 -13.80 34.08
CA PRO A 110 -59.54 -13.49 35.13
C PRO A 110 -59.79 -12.05 35.62
N LYS A 111 -59.79 -11.83 36.93
CA LYS A 111 -59.84 -10.49 37.51
C LYS A 111 -58.51 -9.78 37.23
N GLY A 112 -58.58 -8.70 36.46
CA GLY A 112 -57.65 -7.56 36.48
C GLY A 112 -56.24 -7.82 35.97
N SER A 113 -56.00 -7.63 34.68
CA SER A 113 -54.68 -7.24 34.18
C SER A 113 -54.82 -6.26 33.02
N THR A 114 -54.25 -5.07 33.18
CA THR A 114 -54.09 -4.07 32.13
C THR A 114 -52.98 -4.49 31.16
N ASN A 115 -53.20 -4.18 29.87
CA ASN A 115 -52.38 -4.55 28.73
C ASN A 115 -50.96 -3.93 28.78
N LEU A 116 -49.97 -4.72 28.37
CA LEU A 116 -48.61 -4.31 28.01
C LEU A 116 -48.12 -5.28 26.92
N ASP A 117 -48.47 -4.96 25.68
CA ASP A 117 -47.82 -5.49 24.48
C ASP A 117 -46.82 -4.43 23.97
N ASP A 118 -45.75 -4.92 23.36
CA ASP A 118 -44.61 -4.22 22.73
C ASP A 118 -43.44 -3.77 23.62
N ALA A 119 -42.50 -4.70 23.84
CA ALA A 119 -41.06 -4.41 23.89
C ALA A 119 -40.26 -5.70 23.61
N VAL A 120 -39.56 -5.75 22.47
CA VAL A 120 -38.54 -6.77 22.18
C VAL A 120 -37.17 -6.11 22.15
N ALA A 121 -36.31 -6.63 23.04
CA ALA A 121 -34.86 -6.73 22.97
C ALA A 121 -34.06 -5.53 22.40
N THR A 122 -33.88 -4.53 23.26
CA THR A 122 -32.60 -3.80 23.36
C THR A 122 -32.08 -4.03 24.77
N GLU A 123 -30.86 -4.56 24.91
CA GLU A 123 -30.14 -4.56 26.18
C GLU A 123 -29.91 -3.10 26.61
N ASN A 124 -30.75 -2.61 27.52
CA ASN A 124 -30.49 -1.60 28.55
C ASN A 124 -31.81 -1.34 29.29
N GLY A 125 -32.05 -2.10 30.36
CA GLY A 125 -33.22 -1.92 31.23
C GLY A 125 -33.03 -0.74 32.17
N GLY A 126 -33.36 0.46 31.72
CA GLY A 126 -33.66 1.59 32.61
C GLY A 126 -35.15 1.55 32.95
N PHE A 127 -35.48 1.41 34.24
CA PHE A 127 -36.85 1.37 34.73
C PHE A 127 -37.55 2.71 34.48
N GLY A 128 -38.48 2.75 33.51
CA GLY A 128 -39.36 3.88 33.27
C GLY A 128 -40.40 3.97 34.39
N GLY A 129 -40.38 5.08 35.13
CA GLY A 129 -41.43 5.44 36.08
C GLY A 129 -42.71 5.78 35.34
N THR A 130 -43.81 5.14 35.73
CA THR A 130 -45.16 5.60 35.42
C THR A 130 -45.69 6.33 36.64
N ASP A 131 -45.94 7.63 36.47
CA ASP A 131 -46.66 8.49 37.39
C ASP A 131 -48.01 7.87 37.77
N TYR A 132 -48.23 7.66 39.06
CA TYR A 132 -49.57 7.53 39.62
C TYR A 132 -50.00 8.90 40.13
N ASP A 133 -51.09 9.40 39.54
CA ASP A 133 -51.82 10.57 39.99
C ASP A 133 -52.10 10.49 41.49
N ALA A 134 -51.82 11.60 42.16
CA ALA A 134 -52.20 11.86 43.54
C ALA A 134 -53.73 12.03 43.61
N ASP A 135 -54.43 11.02 44.14
CA ASP A 135 -55.75 11.23 44.70
C ASP A 135 -55.70 11.04 46.22
N GLN A 136 -56.28 12.02 46.91
CA GLN A 136 -56.15 12.25 48.35
C GLN A 136 -56.92 11.19 49.14
N GLY A 137 -56.19 10.32 49.83
CA GLY A 137 -56.72 9.40 50.84
C GLY A 137 -56.03 9.61 52.19
N THR A 138 -56.76 10.20 53.12
CA THR A 138 -56.42 10.52 54.52
C THR A 138 -55.50 9.54 55.25
N THR A 139 -54.48 10.11 55.90
CA THR A 139 -53.69 9.55 56.99
C THR A 139 -54.58 8.90 58.05
N THR A 140 -54.43 7.59 58.22
CA THR A 140 -54.87 6.91 59.45
C THR A 140 -53.69 6.11 60.00
N THR A 141 -53.36 6.45 61.24
CA THR A 141 -52.30 5.94 62.09
C THR A 141 -52.18 4.41 62.09
N GLY A 142 -50.98 3.90 61.86
CA GLY A 142 -50.62 2.50 62.02
C GLY A 142 -50.53 2.13 63.50
N GLN A 143 -51.53 1.40 64.00
CA GLN A 143 -51.42 0.67 65.25
C GLN A 143 -52.23 -0.64 65.30
N GLU A 144 -52.93 -1.04 64.23
CA GLU A 144 -53.84 -2.21 64.25
C GLU A 144 -53.45 -3.39 63.32
N SER A 145 -52.29 -3.39 62.65
CA SER A 145 -51.95 -4.43 61.67
C SER A 145 -51.06 -5.58 62.18
N SER A 146 -50.54 -5.52 63.40
CA SER A 146 -49.66 -6.57 63.96
C SER A 146 -50.41 -7.86 64.33
N GLU A 147 -51.69 -7.78 64.70
CA GLU A 147 -52.47 -8.95 65.16
C GLU A 147 -53.01 -9.84 64.03
N ARG A 148 -52.96 -9.41 62.76
CA ARG A 148 -53.67 -10.06 61.64
C ARG A 148 -52.87 -11.05 60.78
N LEU A 149 -51.57 -11.28 61.04
CA LEU A 149 -50.81 -12.20 60.18
C LEU A 149 -51.14 -13.68 60.43
N VAL A 150 -51.53 -14.02 61.66
CA VAL A 150 -51.81 -15.40 62.10
C VAL A 150 -53.31 -15.65 62.26
N GLU A 151 -54.09 -14.63 62.65
CA GLU A 151 -55.54 -14.73 62.74
C GLU A 151 -56.16 -14.98 61.35
N GLY A 152 -56.90 -16.09 61.25
CA GLY A 152 -57.54 -16.52 60.00
C GLY A 152 -56.60 -17.22 58.99
N ALA A 153 -55.29 -17.26 59.25
CA ALA A 153 -54.32 -17.80 58.30
C ALA A 153 -54.44 -19.32 58.08
N PHE A 154 -55.14 -20.03 58.96
CA PHE A 154 -55.39 -21.47 58.88
C PHE A 154 -56.85 -21.82 58.56
N GLU A 155 -57.70 -20.84 58.22
CA GLU A 155 -59.12 -21.06 57.91
C GLU A 155 -59.33 -21.95 56.67
N SER A 156 -58.40 -21.88 55.71
CA SER A 156 -58.39 -22.74 54.53
C SER A 156 -56.96 -22.97 54.05
N ALA A 157 -56.77 -24.04 53.25
CA ALA A 157 -55.49 -24.30 52.62
C ALA A 157 -55.05 -23.17 51.66
N GLU A 158 -56.00 -22.48 51.03
CA GLU A 158 -55.76 -21.38 50.09
C GLU A 158 -55.26 -20.11 50.81
N ILE A 159 -55.88 -19.76 51.95
CA ILE A 159 -55.46 -18.60 52.76
C ILE A 159 -54.08 -18.86 53.37
N TYR A 160 -53.86 -20.08 53.89
CA TYR A 160 -52.57 -20.53 54.41
C TYR A 160 -51.45 -20.37 53.38
N GLU A 161 -51.71 -20.82 52.15
CA GLU A 161 -50.76 -20.74 51.04
C GLU A 161 -50.49 -19.30 50.60
N SER A 162 -51.52 -18.46 50.53
CA SER A 162 -51.37 -17.03 50.21
C SER A 162 -50.47 -16.31 51.22
N LYS A 163 -50.68 -16.56 52.52
CA LYS A 163 -49.85 -16.01 53.59
C LYS A 163 -48.43 -16.55 53.59
N TYR A 164 -48.26 -17.83 53.24
CA TYR A 164 -46.95 -18.42 53.02
C TYR A 164 -46.18 -17.75 51.87
N LEU A 165 -46.86 -17.47 50.75
CA LEU A 165 -46.27 -16.76 49.61
C LEU A 165 -45.86 -15.33 49.97
N GLU A 166 -46.70 -14.61 50.71
CA GLU A 166 -46.40 -13.26 51.22
C GLU A 166 -45.12 -13.25 52.07
N LEU A 167 -45.05 -14.14 53.06
CA LEU A 167 -43.88 -14.32 53.93
C LEU A 167 -42.62 -14.70 53.13
N SER A 168 -42.76 -15.64 52.19
CA SER A 168 -41.63 -16.12 51.37
C SER A 168 -41.09 -15.05 50.42
N ARG A 169 -41.97 -14.19 49.86
CA ARG A 169 -41.55 -13.04 49.04
C ARG A 169 -40.74 -12.04 49.87
N ALA A 170 -41.19 -11.73 51.09
CA ALA A 170 -40.47 -10.84 52.00
C ALA A 170 -39.08 -11.39 52.35
N ILE A 171 -38.97 -12.67 52.72
CA ILE A 171 -37.68 -13.32 53.00
C ILE A 171 -36.75 -13.26 51.79
N SER A 172 -37.26 -13.56 50.60
CA SER A 172 -36.46 -13.51 49.38
C SER A 172 -35.91 -12.10 49.10
N MET A 173 -36.66 -11.06 49.40
CA MET A 173 -36.22 -9.67 49.24
C MET A 173 -35.05 -9.37 50.19
N TYR A 174 -35.18 -9.72 51.48
CA TYR A 174 -34.11 -9.51 52.46
C TYR A 174 -32.87 -10.37 52.17
N PHE A 175 -33.03 -11.60 51.64
CA PHE A 175 -31.89 -12.40 51.19
C PHE A 175 -31.14 -11.77 50.01
N ARG A 176 -31.83 -11.08 49.10
CA ARG A 176 -31.15 -10.31 48.03
C ARG A 176 -30.38 -9.13 48.63
N ASN A 177 -31.02 -8.38 49.53
CA ASN A 177 -30.44 -7.18 50.14
C ASN A 177 -29.21 -7.49 51.01
N CYS A 178 -29.17 -8.65 51.69
CA CYS A 178 -27.99 -9.08 52.46
C CYS A 178 -26.92 -9.82 51.62
N GLY A 179 -27.02 -9.81 50.29
CA GLY A 179 -26.03 -10.42 49.41
C GLY A 179 -26.04 -11.95 49.39
N LYS A 180 -27.18 -12.58 49.74
CA LYS A 180 -27.40 -14.05 49.70
C LYS A 180 -28.34 -14.46 48.55
N PRO A 181 -28.01 -14.20 47.26
CA PRO A 181 -28.90 -14.46 46.13
C PRO A 181 -29.22 -15.94 45.92
N ARG A 182 -28.38 -16.84 46.44
CA ARG A 182 -28.58 -18.29 46.38
C ARG A 182 -29.76 -18.75 47.23
N LEU A 183 -29.88 -18.22 48.45
CA LEU A 183 -30.99 -18.52 49.34
C LEU A 183 -32.29 -17.91 48.80
N ALA A 184 -32.22 -16.67 48.31
CA ALA A 184 -33.32 -16.02 47.61
C ALA A 184 -33.81 -16.87 46.42
N SER A 185 -32.89 -17.28 45.52
CA SER A 185 -33.21 -18.10 44.34
C SER A 185 -33.86 -19.44 44.71
N ARG A 186 -33.39 -20.11 45.78
CA ARG A 186 -33.99 -21.36 46.27
C ARG A 186 -35.43 -21.14 46.76
N LEU A 187 -35.69 -20.06 47.49
CA LEU A 187 -37.02 -19.76 48.00
C LEU A 187 -37.97 -19.31 46.88
N GLN A 188 -37.48 -18.49 45.94
CA GLN A 188 -38.21 -18.06 44.75
C GLN A 188 -38.60 -19.22 43.84
N ALA A 189 -37.73 -20.21 43.74
CA ALA A 189 -38.04 -21.45 43.08
C ALA A 189 -39.22 -22.20 43.71
N GLU A 190 -39.32 -22.21 45.03
CA GLU A 190 -40.43 -22.82 45.74
C GLU A 190 -41.74 -22.04 45.52
N ILE A 191 -41.66 -20.71 45.60
CA ILE A 191 -42.75 -19.79 45.23
C ILE A 191 -43.26 -20.09 43.82
N ALA A 192 -42.34 -20.25 42.85
CA ALA A 192 -42.71 -20.54 41.47
C ALA A 192 -43.46 -21.89 41.32
N GLU A 193 -43.04 -22.94 42.03
CA GLU A 193 -43.75 -24.24 41.97
C GLU A 193 -45.17 -24.17 42.56
N ILE A 194 -45.35 -23.36 43.62
CA ILE A 194 -46.67 -23.10 44.21
C ILE A 194 -47.57 -22.41 43.17
N LEU A 195 -47.07 -21.34 42.53
CA LEU A 195 -47.80 -20.62 41.48
C LEU A 195 -48.13 -21.51 40.27
N ILE A 196 -47.21 -22.36 39.82
CA ILE A 196 -47.45 -23.30 38.73
C ILE A 196 -48.59 -24.24 39.07
N ARG A 197 -48.62 -24.79 40.29
CA ARG A 197 -49.71 -25.66 40.75
C ARG A 197 -51.05 -24.94 40.74
N ASN A 198 -51.06 -23.64 41.07
CA ASN A 198 -52.28 -22.83 41.10
C ASN A 198 -52.74 -22.42 39.69
N GLY A 199 -51.91 -22.64 38.66
CA GLY A 199 -52.19 -22.27 37.28
C GLY A 199 -51.73 -20.85 36.91
N ASP A 200 -51.04 -20.16 37.82
CA ASP A 200 -50.55 -18.79 37.63
C ASP A 200 -49.21 -18.76 36.87
N TYR A 201 -49.22 -19.30 35.64
CA TYR A 201 -48.02 -19.49 34.83
C TYR A 201 -47.30 -18.17 34.50
N ALA A 202 -48.03 -17.06 34.34
CA ALA A 202 -47.45 -15.76 34.01
C ALA A 202 -46.61 -15.20 35.17
N GLU A 203 -47.12 -15.28 36.40
CA GLU A 203 -46.38 -14.84 37.58
C GLU A 203 -45.19 -15.76 37.86
N ALA A 204 -45.37 -17.08 37.71
CA ALA A 204 -44.29 -18.05 37.82
C ALA A 204 -43.16 -17.77 36.80
N THR A 205 -43.49 -17.41 35.55
CA THR A 205 -42.50 -16.97 34.54
C THR A 205 -41.71 -15.75 35.01
N GLY A 206 -42.38 -14.74 35.58
CA GLY A 206 -41.73 -13.54 36.12
C GLY A 206 -40.71 -13.83 37.23
N ILE A 207 -40.92 -14.90 38.00
CA ILE A 207 -40.00 -15.33 39.07
C ILE A 207 -38.90 -16.26 38.54
N LEU A 208 -39.24 -17.18 37.64
CA LEU A 208 -38.30 -18.19 37.10
C LEU A 208 -37.22 -17.58 36.21
N LEU A 209 -37.55 -16.55 35.43
CA LEU A 209 -36.62 -15.91 34.49
C LEU A 209 -35.40 -15.24 35.18
N PRO A 210 -35.56 -14.42 36.24
CA PRO A 210 -34.41 -13.89 36.97
C PRO A 210 -33.55 -14.97 37.63
N ILE A 211 -34.18 -16.02 38.18
CA ILE A 211 -33.42 -17.04 38.93
C ILE A 211 -32.71 -18.04 38.02
N SER A 212 -33.20 -18.30 36.81
CA SER A 212 -32.46 -19.12 35.83
C SER A 212 -31.12 -18.46 35.49
N ASN A 213 -31.11 -17.13 35.31
CA ASN A 213 -29.88 -16.36 35.07
C ASN A 213 -28.89 -16.46 36.23
N VAL A 214 -29.35 -16.36 37.48
CA VAL A 214 -28.51 -16.54 38.67
C VAL A 214 -27.88 -17.93 38.69
N CYS A 215 -28.64 -18.99 38.38
CA CYS A 215 -28.10 -20.34 38.30
C CYS A 215 -27.08 -20.51 37.16
N GLY A 216 -27.31 -19.88 36.00
CA GLY A 216 -26.40 -19.92 34.86
C GLY A 216 -25.05 -19.24 35.15
N ILE A 217 -25.09 -18.02 35.72
CA ILE A 217 -23.87 -17.28 36.11
C ILE A 217 -23.02 -18.07 37.11
N ASN A 218 -23.66 -18.77 38.05
CA ASN A 218 -22.98 -19.59 39.06
C ASN A 218 -22.57 -20.99 38.58
N ARG A 219 -22.83 -21.35 37.31
CA ARG A 219 -22.58 -22.69 36.73
C ARG A 219 -23.21 -23.82 37.53
N TRP A 220 -24.46 -23.63 37.94
CA TRP A 220 -25.23 -24.66 38.64
C TRP A 220 -26.05 -25.47 37.65
N ASP A 221 -25.37 -26.18 36.76
CA ASP A 221 -25.94 -26.64 35.48
C ASP A 221 -27.23 -27.47 35.66
N ARG A 222 -27.28 -28.40 36.62
CA ARG A 222 -28.50 -29.18 36.91
C ARG A 222 -29.66 -28.32 37.41
N CYS A 223 -29.38 -27.37 38.31
CA CYS A 223 -30.40 -26.45 38.80
C CYS A 223 -30.82 -25.50 37.68
N HIS A 224 -29.87 -24.99 36.90
CA HIS A 224 -30.10 -24.10 35.77
C HIS A 224 -31.01 -24.76 34.73
N PHE A 225 -30.66 -25.97 34.28
CA PHE A 225 -31.49 -26.76 33.37
C PHE A 225 -32.89 -26.99 33.94
N TRP A 226 -33.01 -27.39 35.21
CA TRP A 226 -34.33 -27.57 35.82
C TRP A 226 -35.15 -26.28 35.81
N ARG A 227 -34.55 -25.11 36.12
CA ARG A 227 -35.26 -23.83 36.07
C ARG A 227 -35.66 -23.45 34.65
N LEU A 228 -34.80 -23.67 33.66
CA LEU A 228 -35.13 -23.45 32.25
C LEU A 228 -36.26 -24.36 31.80
N PHE A 229 -36.24 -25.63 32.19
CA PHE A 229 -37.32 -26.57 31.89
C PHE A 229 -38.67 -26.14 32.50
N ARG A 230 -38.69 -25.74 33.77
CA ARG A 230 -39.92 -25.21 34.40
C ARG A 230 -40.39 -23.91 33.74
N LEU A 231 -39.45 -23.02 33.40
CA LEU A 231 -39.75 -21.77 32.69
C LEU A 231 -40.36 -22.06 31.31
N ALA A 232 -39.80 -23.02 30.57
CA ALA A 232 -40.31 -23.50 29.30
C ALA A 232 -41.73 -24.06 29.46
N CYS A 233 -42.01 -24.87 30.50
CA CYS A 233 -43.38 -25.35 30.78
C CYS A 233 -44.38 -24.20 30.98
N CYS A 234 -44.01 -23.17 31.76
CA CYS A 234 -44.87 -22.00 31.98
C CYS A 234 -45.11 -21.22 30.68
N GLN A 235 -44.05 -20.92 29.93
CA GLN A 235 -44.13 -20.15 28.69
C GLN A 235 -44.89 -20.89 27.58
N ARG A 236 -44.76 -22.22 27.53
CA ARG A 236 -45.56 -23.09 26.67
C ARG A 236 -47.07 -22.92 26.92
N LYS A 237 -47.47 -22.70 28.18
CA LYS A 237 -48.89 -22.47 28.57
C LYS A 237 -49.35 -21.04 28.36
N THR A 238 -48.48 -20.04 28.52
CA THR A 238 -48.86 -18.62 28.30
C THR A 238 -48.91 -18.22 26.82
N GLY A 239 -48.31 -19.00 25.92
CA GLY A 239 -48.44 -18.82 24.47
C GLY A 239 -47.61 -17.69 23.86
N LYS A 240 -46.70 -17.07 24.64
CA LYS A 240 -45.79 -16.02 24.15
C LYS A 240 -44.62 -16.63 23.35
N VAL A 241 -44.78 -16.69 22.02
CA VAL A 241 -43.86 -17.38 21.09
C VAL A 241 -42.41 -16.91 21.20
N ALA A 242 -42.14 -15.60 21.17
CA ALA A 242 -40.78 -15.07 21.20
C ALA A 242 -40.05 -15.37 22.52
N SER A 243 -40.73 -15.16 23.65
CA SER A 243 -40.17 -15.49 24.98
C SER A 243 -39.92 -16.98 25.14
N TYR A 244 -40.82 -17.81 24.59
CA TYR A 244 -40.68 -19.26 24.64
C TYR A 244 -39.50 -19.73 23.80
N LEU A 245 -39.36 -19.23 22.56
CA LEU A 245 -38.22 -19.53 21.70
C LEU A 245 -36.90 -19.16 22.36
N ASN A 246 -36.79 -17.99 22.97
CA ASN A 246 -35.59 -17.56 23.68
C ASN A 246 -35.23 -18.49 24.86
N THR A 247 -36.22 -19.07 25.55
CA THR A 247 -35.94 -20.06 26.60
C THR A 247 -35.53 -21.40 26.01
N LEU A 248 -36.17 -21.83 24.92
CA LEU A 248 -35.81 -23.07 24.22
C LEU A 248 -34.37 -23.04 23.72
N THR A 249 -33.89 -21.93 23.15
CA THR A 249 -32.49 -21.80 22.71
C THR A 249 -31.50 -21.91 23.87
N GLN A 250 -31.88 -21.49 25.09
CA GLN A 250 -31.04 -21.60 26.28
C GLN A 250 -30.99 -23.03 26.84
N CYS A 251 -32.01 -23.85 26.62
CA CYS A 251 -32.07 -25.24 27.10
C CYS A 251 -30.99 -26.16 26.49
N PHE A 252 -30.40 -25.76 25.34
CA PHE A 252 -29.42 -26.56 24.61
C PHE A 252 -27.99 -25.99 24.72
N GLY A 253 -27.63 -25.33 25.82
CA GLY A 253 -26.28 -24.80 26.00
C GLY A 253 -25.17 -25.87 26.10
N PRO A 254 -23.90 -25.51 25.79
CA PRO A 254 -22.75 -26.43 25.80
C PRO A 254 -22.49 -27.15 27.13
N HIS A 255 -22.92 -26.55 28.23
CA HIS A 255 -22.75 -27.07 29.59
C HIS A 255 -23.98 -27.86 30.08
N LEU A 256 -25.07 -27.88 29.30
CA LEU A 256 -26.32 -28.57 29.64
C LEU A 256 -26.45 -29.91 28.91
N THR A 257 -25.80 -30.05 27.75
CA THR A 257 -25.80 -31.27 26.96
C THR A 257 -24.38 -31.86 26.90
N PRO A 258 -24.20 -33.19 26.95
CA PRO A 258 -25.20 -34.26 27.07
C PRO A 258 -25.50 -34.73 28.52
N ASP A 259 -24.69 -34.36 29.52
CA ASP A 259 -24.69 -35.03 30.84
C ASP A 259 -25.69 -34.48 31.87
N VAL A 260 -26.25 -33.28 31.62
CA VAL A 260 -27.12 -32.58 32.58
C VAL A 260 -28.60 -32.72 32.21
N ALA A 261 -28.93 -32.46 30.95
CA ALA A 261 -30.28 -32.57 30.42
C ALA A 261 -30.66 -34.05 30.20
N PRO A 262 -31.75 -34.56 30.81
CA PRO A 262 -32.23 -35.90 30.52
C PRO A 262 -32.63 -36.04 29.04
N VAL A 263 -32.17 -37.10 28.37
CA VAL A 263 -32.37 -37.33 26.92
C VAL A 263 -33.82 -37.16 26.49
N LYS A 264 -34.76 -37.81 27.19
CA LYS A 264 -36.20 -37.72 26.88
C LYS A 264 -36.74 -36.29 26.95
N VAL A 265 -36.30 -35.50 27.93
CA VAL A 265 -36.73 -34.11 28.10
C VAL A 265 -36.11 -33.23 27.01
N SER A 266 -34.84 -33.47 26.67
CA SER A 266 -34.16 -32.77 25.56
C SER A 266 -34.86 -33.03 24.22
N GLU A 267 -35.27 -34.26 23.94
CA GLU A 267 -36.03 -34.61 22.73
C GLU A 267 -37.39 -33.91 22.67
N MET A 268 -38.10 -33.81 23.81
CA MET A 268 -39.38 -33.11 23.91
C MET A 268 -39.21 -31.61 23.64
N LEU A 269 -38.21 -30.98 24.25
CA LEU A 269 -37.91 -29.56 24.01
C LEU A 269 -37.43 -29.30 22.58
N HIS A 270 -36.72 -30.26 21.96
CA HIS A 270 -36.29 -30.13 20.57
C HIS A 270 -37.48 -30.17 19.63
N ALA A 271 -38.46 -31.06 19.86
CA ALA A 271 -39.69 -31.09 19.07
C ALA A 271 -40.48 -29.77 19.17
N ASP A 272 -40.56 -29.18 20.37
CA ASP A 272 -41.17 -27.86 20.55
C ASP A 272 -40.36 -26.76 19.87
N PHE A 273 -39.03 -26.81 19.91
CA PHE A 273 -38.16 -25.87 19.21
C PHE A 273 -38.40 -25.90 17.70
N GLU A 274 -38.41 -27.08 17.07
CA GLU A 274 -38.72 -27.25 15.65
C GLU A 274 -40.11 -26.70 15.29
N ALA A 275 -41.11 -26.93 16.14
CA ALA A 275 -42.46 -26.43 15.91
C ALA A 275 -42.52 -24.89 16.02
N VAL A 276 -41.79 -24.29 16.96
CA VAL A 276 -41.79 -22.85 17.21
C VAL A 276 -41.03 -22.08 16.12
N VAL A 277 -39.88 -22.59 15.66
CA VAL A 277 -39.11 -21.94 14.57
C VAL A 277 -39.82 -22.00 13.21
N SER A 278 -40.81 -22.87 13.05
CA SER A 278 -41.69 -22.93 11.86
C SER A 278 -42.77 -21.85 11.85
N VAL A 279 -42.96 -21.09 12.93
CA VAL A 279 -44.08 -20.14 13.03
C VAL A 279 -43.74 -18.83 12.30
N PRO A 280 -44.57 -18.37 11.35
CA PRO A 280 -44.31 -17.12 10.61
C PRO A 280 -44.20 -15.87 11.47
N LYS A 281 -44.81 -15.85 12.65
CA LYS A 281 -44.66 -14.74 13.62
C LYS A 281 -43.22 -14.58 14.12
N VAL A 282 -42.33 -15.55 13.87
CA VAL A 282 -40.93 -15.51 14.31
C VAL A 282 -40.03 -14.75 13.34
N SER A 283 -40.41 -14.62 12.06
CA SER A 283 -39.58 -14.02 11.00
C SER A 283 -39.26 -12.53 11.17
N GLY A 284 -39.99 -11.83 12.03
CA GLY A 284 -39.69 -10.44 12.40
C GLY A 284 -38.71 -10.27 13.56
N TYR A 285 -38.33 -11.34 14.27
CA TYR A 285 -37.48 -11.24 15.45
C TYR A 285 -36.01 -11.50 15.09
N ARG A 286 -35.17 -10.48 15.26
CA ARG A 286 -33.71 -10.65 15.29
C ARG A 286 -33.32 -11.27 16.62
N LEU A 287 -33.16 -12.59 16.62
CA LEU A 287 -32.67 -13.30 17.78
C LEU A 287 -31.15 -13.11 17.86
N GLY A 288 -30.67 -12.70 19.03
CA GLY A 288 -29.24 -12.53 19.30
C GLY A 288 -28.50 -13.87 19.34
N ILE A 289 -27.31 -13.87 19.95
CA ILE A 289 -26.47 -15.07 20.10
C ILE A 289 -27.28 -16.17 20.79
N ALA A 290 -27.53 -17.26 20.08
CA ALA A 290 -28.27 -18.39 20.62
C ALA A 290 -27.30 -19.39 21.29
N SER A 291 -27.62 -19.80 22.52
CA SER A 291 -26.77 -20.66 23.33
C SER A 291 -26.56 -22.07 22.76
N PHE A 292 -27.43 -22.51 21.84
CA PHE A 292 -27.39 -23.84 21.23
C PHE A 292 -26.37 -23.98 20.10
N VAL A 293 -25.80 -22.87 19.62
CA VAL A 293 -24.79 -22.85 18.57
C VAL A 293 -23.63 -21.93 18.95
N GLU A 294 -22.40 -22.43 18.79
CA GLU A 294 -21.19 -21.64 18.85
C GLU A 294 -20.54 -21.54 17.47
N THR A 295 -20.17 -20.33 17.05
CA THR A 295 -19.56 -20.07 15.75
C THR A 295 -18.09 -19.65 15.91
N GLU A 296 -17.20 -20.27 15.14
CA GLU A 296 -15.78 -19.92 15.01
C GLU A 296 -15.46 -19.66 13.55
N LEU A 297 -14.95 -18.47 13.25
CA LEU A 297 -14.57 -18.09 11.90
C LEU A 297 -13.05 -17.98 11.81
N ASP A 298 -12.46 -18.70 10.87
CA ASP A 298 -11.06 -18.56 10.51
C ASP A 298 -10.92 -18.26 9.02
N VAL A 299 -9.84 -17.56 8.67
CA VAL A 299 -9.47 -17.28 7.29
C VAL A 299 -8.33 -18.22 6.93
N ALA A 300 -8.49 -18.98 5.85
CA ALA A 300 -7.43 -19.82 5.33
C ALA A 300 -6.18 -18.97 5.00
N PRO A 301 -4.97 -19.55 5.05
CA PRO A 301 -3.75 -18.80 4.76
C PRO A 301 -3.80 -18.20 3.34
N THR A 302 -3.56 -16.89 3.26
CA THR A 302 -3.51 -16.08 2.03
C THR A 302 -2.07 -15.74 1.65
N SER A 303 -1.87 -15.20 0.45
CA SER A 303 -0.54 -14.85 -0.08
C SER A 303 0.23 -13.83 0.78
N GLY A 304 -0.49 -12.94 1.49
CA GLY A 304 0.09 -11.90 2.33
C GLY A 304 0.31 -12.28 3.80
N GLY A 305 -0.12 -13.47 4.23
CA GLY A 305 0.01 -13.93 5.62
C GLY A 305 -1.01 -13.31 6.59
N LYS A 306 -0.78 -13.50 7.89
CA LYS A 306 -1.64 -13.02 8.99
C LYS A 306 -0.88 -12.01 9.85
N SER A 307 -1.58 -10.96 10.28
CA SER A 307 -1.08 -9.96 11.23
C SER A 307 -2.14 -9.67 12.29
N SER A 308 -1.76 -9.02 13.39
CA SER A 308 -2.70 -8.65 14.44
C SER A 308 -2.48 -7.23 14.93
N MET A 309 -3.58 -6.52 15.15
CA MET A 309 -3.60 -5.15 15.66
C MET A 309 -4.65 -5.04 16.77
N LEU A 310 -4.54 -4.01 17.61
CA LEU A 310 -5.61 -3.63 18.54
C LEU A 310 -6.48 -2.55 17.90
N LEU A 311 -7.79 -2.76 17.87
CA LEU A 311 -8.75 -1.72 17.49
C LEU A 311 -9.11 -0.93 18.76
N ASN A 312 -8.66 0.32 18.83
CA ASN A 312 -8.78 1.15 20.02
C ASN A 312 -10.24 1.41 20.42
N PHE A 313 -11.15 1.53 19.44
CA PHE A 313 -12.57 1.80 19.69
C PHE A 313 -13.33 0.59 20.28
N VAL A 314 -12.95 -0.65 19.93
CA VAL A 314 -13.58 -1.88 20.46
C VAL A 314 -12.82 -2.46 21.66
N ARG A 315 -11.56 -2.05 21.89
CA ARG A 315 -10.64 -2.66 22.87
C ARG A 315 -10.49 -4.17 22.69
N LYS A 316 -10.65 -4.66 21.45
CA LYS A 316 -10.50 -6.07 21.08
C LYS A 316 -9.30 -6.27 20.16
N LYS A 317 -8.72 -7.47 20.26
CA LYS A 317 -7.71 -7.93 19.29
C LYS A 317 -8.38 -8.12 17.94
N PHE A 318 -7.78 -7.56 16.90
CA PHE A 318 -8.18 -7.70 15.52
C PHE A 318 -7.12 -8.52 14.78
N LEU A 319 -7.54 -9.64 14.20
CA LEU A 319 -6.73 -10.53 13.39
C LEU A 319 -7.00 -10.21 11.93
N LYS A 320 -5.98 -9.72 11.23
CA LYS A 320 -6.05 -9.33 9.83
C LYS A 320 -5.33 -10.34 8.95
N SER A 321 -5.99 -10.79 7.90
CA SER A 321 -5.38 -11.62 6.84
C SER A 321 -5.13 -10.75 5.62
N LEU A 322 -3.93 -10.79 5.05
CA LEU A 322 -3.56 -9.94 3.92
C LEU A 322 -3.77 -10.69 2.61
N CYS A 323 -4.48 -10.10 1.66
CA CYS A 323 -4.65 -10.64 0.31
C CYS A 323 -4.55 -9.53 -0.72
N LYS A 324 -4.44 -9.90 -2.00
CA LYS A 324 -4.48 -8.93 -3.10
C LYS A 324 -5.84 -8.88 -3.75
N VAL A 325 -6.18 -7.76 -4.38
CA VAL A 325 -7.34 -7.66 -5.26
C VAL A 325 -7.31 -8.79 -6.30
N GLY A 326 -8.43 -9.50 -6.44
CA GLY A 326 -8.58 -10.65 -7.35
C GLY A 326 -8.06 -11.99 -6.80
N GLU A 327 -7.49 -12.05 -5.59
CA GLU A 327 -7.09 -13.31 -4.94
C GLU A 327 -8.32 -13.99 -4.32
N GLU A 328 -8.60 -15.25 -4.70
CA GLU A 328 -9.67 -16.04 -4.06
C GLU A 328 -9.26 -16.43 -2.63
N ILE A 329 -10.06 -16.01 -1.65
CA ILE A 329 -9.88 -16.33 -0.24
C ILE A 329 -10.95 -17.32 0.23
N THR A 330 -10.55 -18.24 1.11
CA THR A 330 -11.44 -19.22 1.72
C THR A 330 -11.65 -18.90 3.20
N LEU A 331 -12.90 -18.79 3.63
CA LEU A 331 -13.29 -18.62 5.02
C LEU A 331 -13.85 -19.94 5.55
N ASP A 332 -13.26 -20.44 6.63
CA ASP A 332 -13.70 -21.65 7.30
C ASP A 332 -14.55 -21.25 8.52
N LEU A 333 -15.87 -21.47 8.42
CA LEU A 333 -16.82 -21.28 9.52
C LEU A 333 -17.08 -22.62 10.20
N LYS A 334 -16.59 -22.78 11.43
CA LYS A 334 -16.96 -23.90 12.29
C LYS A 334 -18.20 -23.54 13.10
N VAL A 335 -19.20 -24.41 13.07
CA VAL A 335 -20.46 -24.28 13.79
C VAL A 335 -20.60 -25.49 14.71
N ALA A 336 -20.44 -25.28 16.01
CA ALA A 336 -20.71 -26.30 17.01
C ALA A 336 -22.18 -26.23 17.41
N SER A 337 -22.95 -27.25 17.03
CA SER A 337 -24.37 -27.40 17.37
C SER A 337 -24.52 -28.31 18.59
N TYR A 338 -25.26 -27.84 19.59
CA TYR A 338 -25.57 -28.56 20.82
C TYR A 338 -27.00 -29.13 20.82
N LEU A 339 -27.67 -29.10 19.67
CA LEU A 339 -28.97 -29.72 19.48
C LEU A 339 -28.84 -31.25 19.45
N PRO A 340 -29.83 -31.99 20.00
CA PRO A 340 -29.80 -33.45 20.01
C PRO A 340 -30.03 -34.10 18.63
N LYS A 341 -30.59 -33.37 17.66
CA LYS A 341 -30.88 -33.85 16.31
C LYS A 341 -30.38 -32.86 15.26
N THR A 342 -30.16 -33.39 14.06
CA THR A 342 -29.80 -32.64 12.86
C THR A 342 -30.88 -31.62 12.50
N VAL A 343 -30.48 -30.42 12.10
CA VAL A 343 -31.37 -29.35 11.63
C VAL A 343 -30.96 -28.85 10.25
N ASN A 344 -31.92 -28.33 9.48
CA ASN A 344 -31.69 -27.79 8.14
C ASN A 344 -31.86 -26.27 8.16
N LEU A 345 -30.79 -25.55 7.83
CA LEU A 345 -30.80 -24.10 7.68
C LEU A 345 -31.29 -23.72 6.27
N ASN A 346 -32.18 -22.72 6.23
CA ASN A 346 -32.63 -22.08 5.00
C ASN A 346 -31.55 -21.17 4.42
N ALA A 347 -30.72 -20.56 5.27
CA ALA A 347 -29.60 -19.73 4.88
C ALA A 347 -28.50 -19.78 5.94
N LEU A 348 -27.24 -19.79 5.49
CA LEU A 348 -26.07 -19.58 6.32
C LEU A 348 -25.21 -18.52 5.63
N GLN A 349 -25.09 -17.36 6.26
CA GLN A 349 -24.52 -16.17 5.65
C GLN A 349 -23.44 -15.53 6.52
N ILE A 350 -22.43 -14.93 5.89
CA ILE A 350 -21.43 -14.09 6.53
C ILE A 350 -21.52 -12.69 5.94
N VAL A 351 -21.80 -11.71 6.79
CA VAL A 351 -21.85 -10.30 6.42
C VAL A 351 -20.46 -9.70 6.52
N VAL A 352 -19.97 -9.16 5.41
CA VAL A 352 -18.67 -8.51 5.29
C VAL A 352 -18.88 -7.01 5.13
N VAL A 353 -18.20 -6.21 5.94
CA VAL A 353 -18.39 -4.75 6.01
C VAL A 353 -17.06 -4.04 5.96
N ALA A 354 -16.97 -2.89 5.28
CA ALA A 354 -15.78 -2.04 5.35
C ALA A 354 -15.50 -1.60 6.81
N LEU A 355 -14.22 -1.53 7.20
CA LEU A 355 -13.84 -1.16 8.57
C LEU A 355 -14.38 0.22 8.97
N SER A 356 -14.41 1.19 8.04
CA SER A 356 -14.96 2.53 8.27
C SER A 356 -16.44 2.47 8.64
N THR A 357 -17.26 1.78 7.84
CA THR A 357 -18.69 1.59 8.10
C THR A 357 -18.93 0.86 9.42
N PHE A 358 -18.09 -0.13 9.74
CA PHE A 358 -18.16 -0.84 11.01
C PHE A 358 -17.85 0.07 12.21
N GLU A 359 -16.81 0.91 12.11
CA GLU A 359 -16.46 1.89 13.15
C GLU A 359 -17.57 2.93 13.37
N ASP A 360 -18.18 3.41 12.30
CA ASP A 360 -19.31 4.35 12.36
C ASP A 360 -20.53 3.74 13.05
N LYS A 361 -20.91 2.51 12.69
CA LYS A 361 -22.03 1.78 13.30
C LYS A 361 -21.77 1.46 14.76
N PHE A 362 -20.55 1.03 15.09
CA PHE A 362 -20.15 0.78 16.46
C PHE A 362 -20.18 2.05 17.32
N THR A 363 -19.65 3.16 16.81
CA THR A 363 -19.61 4.45 17.53
C THR A 363 -21.02 5.02 17.72
N SER A 364 -21.91 4.84 16.74
CA SER A 364 -23.32 5.23 16.82
C SER A 364 -24.20 4.27 17.62
N LYS A 365 -23.64 3.16 18.14
CA LYS A 365 -24.38 2.09 18.83
C LYS A 365 -25.53 1.50 18.00
N LEU A 366 -25.37 1.47 16.69
CA LEU A 366 -26.34 0.89 15.75
C LEU A 366 -25.88 -0.52 15.33
N PRO A 367 -26.80 -1.49 15.20
CA PRO A 367 -26.45 -2.81 14.70
C PRO A 367 -26.10 -2.74 13.21
N VAL A 368 -25.17 -3.59 12.79
CA VAL A 368 -24.86 -3.79 11.38
C VAL A 368 -26.05 -4.48 10.70
N THR A 369 -26.52 -3.94 9.58
CA THR A 369 -27.56 -4.54 8.75
C THR A 369 -26.99 -5.06 7.43
N GLU A 370 -27.77 -5.83 6.67
CA GLU A 370 -27.39 -6.29 5.33
C GLU A 370 -27.21 -5.12 4.34
N GLU A 371 -27.88 -3.98 4.58
CA GLU A 371 -27.73 -2.76 3.77
C GLU A 371 -26.37 -2.09 3.95
N ASP A 372 -25.71 -2.32 5.09
CA ASP A 372 -24.36 -1.83 5.38
C ASP A 372 -23.27 -2.77 4.81
N ALA A 373 -23.66 -3.93 4.30
CA ALA A 373 -22.74 -4.96 3.83
C ALA A 373 -22.04 -4.51 2.55
N SER A 374 -20.71 -4.62 2.56
CA SER A 374 -19.91 -4.56 1.32
C SER A 374 -20.07 -5.83 0.50
N GLU A 375 -20.24 -6.97 1.17
CA GLU A 375 -20.51 -8.27 0.55
C GLU A 375 -21.30 -9.17 1.53
N VAL A 376 -22.22 -9.99 1.02
CA VAL A 376 -22.92 -11.02 1.80
C VAL A 376 -22.60 -12.40 1.23
N LEU A 377 -21.78 -13.15 1.95
CA LEU A 377 -21.33 -14.47 1.52
C LEU A 377 -22.36 -15.52 1.94
N ASN A 378 -22.90 -16.25 0.98
CA ASN A 378 -23.97 -17.22 1.18
C ASN A 378 -23.53 -18.62 0.75
N LEU A 379 -23.98 -19.65 1.49
CA LEU A 379 -23.93 -21.03 1.02
C LEU A 379 -25.19 -21.40 0.25
N GLU A 380 -25.05 -22.39 -0.64
CA GLU A 380 -26.19 -23.01 -1.30
C GLU A 380 -27.10 -23.69 -0.26
N SER A 381 -28.39 -23.35 -0.29
CA SER A 381 -29.39 -23.88 0.64
C SER A 381 -30.14 -25.09 0.05
N PRO A 382 -30.63 -26.02 0.88
CA PRO A 382 -30.55 -26.06 2.35
C PRO A 382 -29.19 -26.55 2.88
N VAL A 383 -28.76 -26.01 4.03
CA VAL A 383 -27.52 -26.41 4.70
C VAL A 383 -27.86 -27.28 5.92
N THR A 384 -27.36 -28.51 5.95
CA THR A 384 -27.59 -29.44 7.07
C THR A 384 -26.54 -29.23 8.17
N VAL A 385 -26.98 -29.08 9.42
CA VAL A 385 -26.15 -28.97 10.62
C VAL A 385 -26.39 -30.18 11.51
N GLU A 386 -25.39 -31.03 11.65
CA GLU A 386 -25.43 -32.21 12.52
C GLU A 386 -25.11 -31.83 13.98
N PRO A 387 -25.53 -32.63 14.98
CA PRO A 387 -25.05 -32.49 16.35
C PRO A 387 -23.52 -32.55 16.42
N GLY A 388 -22.90 -31.61 17.14
CA GLY A 388 -21.44 -31.49 17.24
C GLY A 388 -20.84 -30.43 16.30
N ILE A 389 -19.59 -30.62 15.89
CA ILE A 389 -18.81 -29.62 15.15
C ILE A 389 -19.01 -29.82 13.64
N ASN A 390 -19.57 -28.81 12.99
CA ASN A 390 -19.74 -28.73 11.53
C ASN A 390 -18.74 -27.71 10.98
N THR A 391 -18.20 -27.91 9.78
CA THR A 391 -17.30 -26.96 9.13
C THR A 391 -17.82 -26.61 7.75
N PHE A 392 -18.01 -25.32 7.51
CA PHE A 392 -18.50 -24.77 6.25
C PHE A 392 -17.44 -23.87 5.63
N LYS A 393 -17.37 -23.87 4.29
CA LYS A 393 -16.36 -23.11 3.54
C LYS A 393 -17.04 -22.08 2.65
N PHE A 394 -16.67 -20.82 2.84
CA PHE A 394 -17.07 -19.73 1.98
C PHE A 394 -15.90 -19.33 1.09
N ARG A 395 -16.18 -19.03 -0.17
CA ARG A 395 -15.20 -18.48 -1.10
C ARG A 395 -15.58 -17.06 -1.41
N TRP A 396 -14.61 -16.17 -1.32
CA TRP A 396 -14.79 -14.76 -1.64
C TRP A 396 -13.59 -14.26 -2.43
N MET A 397 -13.82 -13.36 -3.38
CA MET A 397 -12.77 -12.73 -4.16
C MET A 397 -12.97 -11.21 -4.07
N PRO A 398 -12.19 -10.51 -3.24
CA PRO A 398 -12.34 -9.07 -3.10
C PRO A 398 -11.86 -8.38 -4.39
N LEU A 399 -12.72 -7.50 -4.92
CA LEU A 399 -12.43 -6.68 -6.10
C LEU A 399 -12.05 -5.24 -5.75
N ALA A 400 -12.18 -4.84 -4.49
CA ALA A 400 -11.89 -3.50 -3.99
C ALA A 400 -10.77 -3.55 -2.94
N THR A 401 -9.91 -2.54 -2.95
CA THR A 401 -8.89 -2.35 -1.92
C THR A 401 -9.51 -1.83 -0.63
N GLY A 402 -8.93 -2.20 0.51
CA GLY A 402 -9.38 -1.70 1.81
C GLY A 402 -9.31 -2.75 2.91
N MET A 403 -9.80 -2.38 4.10
CA MET A 403 -9.94 -3.29 5.22
C MET A 403 -11.40 -3.68 5.38
N PHE A 404 -11.66 -4.98 5.34
CA PHE A 404 -12.99 -5.56 5.49
C PHE A 404 -13.07 -6.37 6.79
N MET A 405 -14.18 -6.24 7.48
CA MET A 405 -14.52 -6.90 8.74
C MET A 405 -15.52 -8.01 8.48
N LEU A 406 -15.29 -9.17 9.09
CA LEU A 406 -16.28 -10.24 9.14
C LEU A 406 -17.19 -9.96 10.34
N SER A 407 -18.27 -9.20 10.12
CA SER A 407 -19.03 -8.56 11.20
C SER A 407 -20.01 -9.51 11.88
N THR A 408 -20.79 -10.24 11.08
CA THR A 408 -21.96 -11.00 11.56
C THR A 408 -22.08 -12.32 10.84
N VAL A 409 -22.29 -13.40 11.59
CA VAL A 409 -22.74 -14.68 11.02
C VAL A 409 -24.25 -14.80 11.23
N GLN A 410 -24.98 -15.05 10.15
CA GLN A 410 -26.43 -15.16 10.14
C GLN A 410 -26.83 -16.60 9.85
N LEU A 411 -27.64 -17.18 10.75
CA LEU A 411 -28.20 -18.51 10.59
C LEU A 411 -29.72 -18.38 10.52
N GLN A 412 -30.30 -18.79 9.39
CA GLN A 412 -31.75 -18.84 9.23
C GLN A 412 -32.21 -20.28 9.34
N LEU A 413 -32.97 -20.58 10.39
CA LEU A 413 -33.61 -21.87 10.61
C LEU A 413 -35.12 -21.69 10.41
N GLN A 414 -35.63 -22.15 9.27
CA GLN A 414 -37.02 -21.94 8.88
C GLN A 414 -37.39 -20.45 8.89
N GLU A 415 -38.32 -20.02 9.75
CA GLU A 415 -38.74 -18.62 9.89
C GLU A 415 -37.89 -17.86 10.91
N ALA A 416 -37.01 -18.51 11.67
CA ALA A 416 -36.19 -17.87 12.71
C ALA A 416 -34.80 -17.47 12.18
N THR A 417 -34.38 -16.24 12.46
CA THR A 417 -33.04 -15.73 12.10
C THR A 417 -32.23 -15.42 13.35
N PHE A 418 -31.04 -16.03 13.44
CA PHE A 418 -30.09 -15.84 14.53
C PHE A 418 -28.88 -15.07 14.04
N HIS A 419 -28.52 -14.01 14.77
CA HIS A 419 -27.39 -13.13 14.43
C HIS A 419 -26.27 -13.27 15.47
N TYR A 420 -25.08 -13.60 14.98
CA TYR A 420 -23.86 -13.75 15.76
C TYR A 420 -22.93 -12.58 15.45
N ASP A 421 -23.14 -11.48 16.17
CA ASP A 421 -22.32 -10.28 16.05
C ASP A 421 -20.95 -10.50 16.70
N SER A 422 -19.89 -10.30 15.91
CA SER A 422 -18.49 -10.36 16.35
C SER A 422 -18.16 -9.41 17.51
N VAL A 423 -18.92 -8.33 17.69
CA VAL A 423 -18.81 -7.39 18.81
C VAL A 423 -19.26 -8.03 20.13
N LEU A 424 -20.31 -8.85 20.10
CA LEU A 424 -20.85 -9.49 21.31
C LEU A 424 -20.06 -10.74 21.71
N ILE A 425 -19.42 -11.40 20.74
CA ILE A 425 -18.63 -12.62 20.99
C ILE A 425 -17.29 -12.26 21.66
N ARG A 426 -16.89 -12.96 22.72
CA ARG A 426 -15.60 -12.71 23.44
C ARG A 426 -14.33 -13.12 22.66
N ARG A 427 -14.42 -13.30 21.35
CA ARG A 427 -13.32 -13.72 20.48
C ARG A 427 -12.67 -12.51 19.78
N PRO A 428 -11.44 -12.65 19.26
CA PRO A 428 -10.84 -11.63 18.41
C PRO A 428 -11.73 -11.32 17.21
N LEU A 429 -11.73 -10.07 16.77
CA LEU A 429 -12.37 -9.67 15.52
C LEU A 429 -11.53 -10.18 14.36
N MET A 430 -12.19 -10.66 13.31
CA MET A 430 -11.54 -11.15 12.10
C MET A 430 -11.74 -10.15 10.96
N GLY A 431 -10.71 -9.92 10.17
CA GLY A 431 -10.81 -9.09 8.98
C GLY A 431 -9.76 -9.40 7.95
N ILE A 432 -9.94 -8.79 6.80
CA ILE A 432 -9.19 -9.03 5.59
C ILE A 432 -8.71 -7.68 5.08
N GLU A 433 -7.41 -7.52 4.94
CA GLU A 433 -6.77 -6.36 4.36
C GLU A 433 -6.46 -6.68 2.89
N VAL A 434 -7.16 -6.00 1.99
CA VAL A 434 -7.04 -6.18 0.54
C VAL A 434 -6.12 -5.11 0.00
N GLN A 435 -4.94 -5.53 -0.45
CA GLN A 435 -3.92 -4.68 -1.05
C GLN A 435 -4.09 -4.62 -2.58
N PRO A 436 -3.64 -3.53 -3.22
CA PRO A 436 -3.61 -3.46 -4.68
C PRO A 436 -2.88 -4.67 -5.29
N SER A 437 -3.41 -5.19 -6.38
CA SER A 437 -2.68 -6.17 -7.19
C SER A 437 -1.43 -5.53 -7.81
N LYS A 438 -0.45 -6.34 -8.22
CA LYS A 438 0.65 -5.80 -9.02
C LYS A 438 0.08 -5.36 -10.38
N PRO A 439 0.33 -4.13 -10.83
CA PRO A 439 -0.15 -3.69 -12.14
C PRO A 439 0.48 -4.57 -13.21
N THR A 440 -0.31 -4.95 -14.20
CA THR A 440 0.17 -5.66 -15.40
C THR A 440 0.53 -4.71 -16.54
N GLN A 441 0.42 -3.42 -16.28
CA GLN A 441 0.65 -2.34 -17.22
C GLN A 441 2.15 -2.13 -17.49
N SER A 442 2.50 -1.74 -18.71
CA SER A 442 3.86 -1.33 -19.08
C SER A 442 3.85 -0.08 -19.95
N LEU A 443 4.95 0.68 -19.90
CA LEU A 443 5.16 1.90 -20.66
C LEU A 443 6.46 1.76 -21.45
N GLU A 444 6.38 1.98 -22.76
CA GLU A 444 7.51 1.92 -23.67
C GLU A 444 7.68 3.24 -24.39
N LEU A 445 8.92 3.66 -24.61
CA LEU A 445 9.24 4.91 -25.28
C LEU A 445 10.25 4.63 -26.39
N ASN A 446 9.92 5.06 -27.61
CA ASN A 446 10.72 4.84 -28.81
C ASN A 446 10.91 6.18 -29.55
N PRO A 447 12.06 6.46 -30.17
CA PRO A 447 13.27 5.63 -30.26
C PRO A 447 14.01 5.49 -28.92
N LEU A 448 14.95 4.53 -28.83
CA LEU A 448 15.73 4.25 -27.61
C LEU A 448 16.74 5.35 -27.24
N PHE A 449 17.05 6.24 -28.19
CA PHE A 449 17.90 7.43 -28.01
C PHE A 449 17.45 8.53 -28.96
N LEU A 450 17.78 9.78 -28.62
CA LEU A 450 17.53 10.95 -29.44
C LEU A 450 18.84 11.47 -30.06
N ILE A 451 18.79 11.89 -31.31
CA ILE A 451 19.93 12.53 -31.98
C ILE A 451 19.92 14.04 -31.67
N PRO A 452 21.01 14.61 -31.13
CA PRO A 452 21.10 16.05 -30.86
C PRO A 452 20.87 16.91 -32.10
N GLY A 453 20.20 18.06 -31.94
CA GLY A 453 19.96 19.02 -33.03
C GLY A 453 18.97 18.58 -34.11
N GLN A 454 18.33 17.41 -33.98
CA GLN A 454 17.37 16.89 -34.95
C GLN A 454 15.94 16.86 -34.39
N LEU A 455 14.98 17.19 -35.25
CA LEU A 455 13.56 16.99 -34.99
C LEU A 455 13.22 15.50 -35.14
N GLN A 456 12.79 14.86 -34.06
CA GLN A 456 12.48 13.44 -34.03
C GLN A 456 11.06 13.20 -33.52
N GLN A 457 10.43 12.15 -34.03
CA GLN A 457 9.13 11.72 -33.52
C GLN A 457 9.39 10.68 -32.44
N VAL A 458 8.74 10.88 -31.29
CA VAL A 458 8.78 9.98 -30.15
C VAL A 458 7.43 9.30 -30.03
N ARG A 459 7.45 7.98 -30.01
CA ARG A 459 6.30 7.10 -29.83
C ARG A 459 6.30 6.55 -28.41
N VAL A 460 5.33 6.98 -27.62
CA VAL A 460 5.03 6.43 -26.30
C VAL A 460 3.94 5.37 -26.47
N THR A 461 4.25 4.12 -26.15
CA THR A 461 3.30 3.01 -26.22
C THR A 461 2.96 2.54 -24.81
N PHE A 462 1.69 2.71 -24.43
CA PHE A 462 1.15 2.24 -23.18
C PHE A 462 0.45 0.89 -23.38
N HIS A 463 0.86 -0.13 -22.63
CA HIS A 463 0.22 -1.43 -22.62
C HIS A 463 -0.56 -1.59 -21.31
N PRO A 464 -1.91 -1.61 -21.34
CA PRO A 464 -2.71 -1.80 -20.13
C PRO A 464 -2.63 -3.22 -19.55
N GLY A 465 -2.08 -4.18 -20.30
CA GLY A 465 -1.96 -5.58 -19.85
C GLY A 465 -3.35 -6.22 -19.69
N LYS A 466 -3.63 -6.75 -18.49
CA LYS A 466 -4.95 -7.30 -18.12
C LYS A 466 -5.87 -6.29 -17.45
N ASP A 467 -5.34 -5.13 -17.07
CA ASP A 467 -6.07 -4.15 -16.28
C ASP A 467 -7.03 -3.33 -17.15
N ILE A 468 -8.16 -2.91 -16.57
CA ILE A 468 -9.09 -1.97 -17.20
C ILE A 468 -8.75 -0.57 -16.67
N VAL A 469 -8.34 0.34 -17.55
CA VAL A 469 -7.90 1.69 -17.16
C VAL A 469 -9.03 2.67 -17.41
N GLU A 470 -9.55 3.31 -16.37
CA GLU A 470 -10.62 4.31 -16.53
C GLU A 470 -10.08 5.67 -16.98
N GLU A 471 -9.04 6.13 -16.29
CA GLU A 471 -8.40 7.43 -16.51
C GLU A 471 -6.89 7.31 -16.30
N GLY A 472 -6.13 8.15 -17.00
CA GLY A 472 -4.70 8.28 -16.79
C GLY A 472 -4.17 9.61 -17.31
N VAL A 473 -3.02 10.02 -16.80
CA VAL A 473 -2.33 11.25 -17.20
C VAL A 473 -0.88 10.90 -17.53
N LEU A 474 -0.51 11.12 -18.79
CA LEU A 474 0.87 11.05 -19.27
C LEU A 474 1.51 12.43 -19.14
N GLU A 475 2.54 12.53 -18.32
CA GLU A 475 3.37 13.71 -18.16
C GLU A 475 4.69 13.47 -18.91
N LEU A 476 5.02 14.37 -19.84
CA LEU A 476 6.31 14.36 -20.52
C LEU A 476 7.16 15.50 -19.96
N TYR A 477 8.39 15.19 -19.55
CA TYR A 477 9.36 16.12 -19.01
C TYR A 477 10.65 16.08 -19.82
N CYS A 478 11.09 17.24 -20.29
CA CYS A 478 12.35 17.42 -20.98
C CYS A 478 13.36 18.09 -20.04
N SER A 479 14.61 17.65 -20.10
CA SER A 479 15.72 18.39 -19.49
C SER A 479 16.03 19.68 -20.26
N ASP A 480 16.81 20.57 -19.66
CA ASP A 480 17.24 21.81 -20.30
C ASP A 480 17.85 21.58 -21.69
N GLY A 481 17.38 22.34 -22.68
CA GLY A 481 17.78 22.24 -24.07
C GLY A 481 17.01 21.23 -24.91
N LEU A 482 16.08 20.45 -24.34
CA LEU A 482 15.15 19.62 -25.08
C LEU A 482 13.73 20.20 -24.95
N GLU A 483 13.01 20.21 -26.06
CA GLU A 483 11.62 20.65 -26.13
C GLU A 483 10.77 19.58 -26.82
N VAL A 484 9.51 19.48 -26.40
CA VAL A 484 8.52 18.54 -26.92
C VAL A 484 7.25 19.29 -27.30
N ILE A 485 6.47 18.72 -28.22
CA ILE A 485 5.16 19.24 -28.60
C ILE A 485 4.05 18.38 -27.99
N PRO A 486 2.99 18.98 -27.43
CA PRO A 486 1.85 18.21 -26.92
C PRO A 486 1.32 17.20 -27.96
N PRO A 487 1.03 15.94 -27.57
CA PRO A 487 0.55 14.94 -28.51
C PRO A 487 -0.72 15.40 -29.25
N GLY A 488 -0.71 15.36 -30.58
CA GLY A 488 -1.82 15.78 -31.44
C GLY A 488 -1.70 17.18 -32.04
N GLU A 489 -0.68 17.97 -31.65
CA GLU A 489 -0.36 19.27 -32.26
C GLU A 489 0.71 19.14 -33.36
N ASP A 490 0.72 20.08 -34.31
CA ASP A 490 1.62 20.06 -35.47
C ASP A 490 2.97 20.76 -35.14
N PRO A 491 4.14 20.17 -35.47
CA PRO A 491 5.45 20.81 -35.29
C PRO A 491 5.61 22.22 -35.85
N ASP A 492 4.82 22.57 -36.86
CA ASP A 492 4.89 23.88 -37.52
C ASP A 492 4.16 25.00 -36.73
N ASP A 493 3.33 24.65 -35.75
CA ASP A 493 2.55 25.63 -34.96
C ASP A 493 3.38 26.35 -33.89
N GLY A 494 4.62 25.89 -33.62
CA GLY A 494 5.57 26.56 -32.73
C GLY A 494 5.32 26.39 -31.23
N ASN A 495 4.38 25.53 -30.81
CA ASN A 495 4.03 25.25 -29.41
C ASN A 495 5.03 24.30 -28.71
N TRP A 496 6.32 24.62 -28.79
CA TRP A 496 7.38 23.87 -28.13
C TRP A 496 7.40 24.15 -26.63
N THR A 497 7.37 23.10 -25.80
CA THR A 497 7.40 23.21 -24.34
C THR A 497 8.40 22.26 -23.70
N GLN A 498 8.86 22.57 -22.50
CA GLN A 498 9.74 21.67 -21.72
C GLN A 498 8.94 20.58 -20.99
N SER A 499 7.64 20.77 -20.81
CA SER A 499 6.74 19.75 -20.29
C SER A 499 5.36 19.85 -20.91
N CYS A 500 4.68 18.71 -21.01
CA CYS A 500 3.28 18.67 -21.41
C CYS A 500 2.55 17.52 -20.71
N GLU A 501 1.24 17.67 -20.60
CA GLU A 501 0.34 16.68 -20.01
C GLU A 501 -0.64 16.20 -21.08
N TYR A 502 -0.87 14.89 -21.12
CA TYR A 502 -1.81 14.25 -22.03
C TYR A 502 -2.75 13.32 -21.26
N ALA A 503 -4.04 13.59 -21.32
CA ALA A 503 -5.05 12.74 -20.69
C ALA A 503 -5.30 11.48 -21.53
N LEU A 504 -5.10 10.31 -20.93
CA LEU A 504 -5.41 9.03 -21.55
C LEU A 504 -6.94 8.81 -21.57
N PRO A 505 -7.50 8.33 -22.70
CA PRO A 505 -8.86 7.83 -22.73
C PRO A 505 -8.98 6.51 -21.95
N THR A 506 -10.21 6.11 -21.63
CA THR A 506 -10.50 4.80 -21.03
C THR A 506 -10.00 3.67 -21.94
N CYS A 507 -9.19 2.77 -21.39
CA CYS A 507 -8.55 1.66 -22.12
C CYS A 507 -9.09 0.30 -21.62
N LYS A 508 -9.42 -0.58 -22.56
CA LYS A 508 -9.76 -1.97 -22.23
C LYS A 508 -8.50 -2.80 -22.02
N ALA A 509 -8.66 -3.91 -21.28
CA ALA A 509 -7.60 -4.89 -21.12
C ALA A 509 -7.07 -5.37 -22.50
N GLY A 510 -5.75 -5.39 -22.64
CA GLY A 510 -5.03 -5.94 -23.80
C GLY A 510 -4.88 -5.01 -25.00
N GLU A 511 -5.55 -3.85 -25.03
CA GLU A 511 -5.48 -2.92 -26.18
C GLU A 511 -4.41 -1.83 -25.93
N PRO A 512 -3.26 -1.85 -26.63
CA PRO A 512 -2.22 -0.86 -26.43
C PRO A 512 -2.65 0.51 -26.98
N VAL A 513 -2.31 1.57 -26.24
CA VAL A 513 -2.50 2.95 -26.67
C VAL A 513 -1.17 3.51 -27.16
N VAL A 514 -1.17 4.03 -28.37
CA VAL A 514 0.00 4.62 -29.00
C VAL A 514 -0.16 6.13 -29.07
N ILE A 515 0.76 6.84 -28.43
CA ILE A 515 0.81 8.30 -28.39
C ILE A 515 2.06 8.72 -29.16
N ILE A 516 1.90 9.64 -30.10
CA ILE A 516 2.99 10.16 -30.92
C ILE A 516 3.16 11.64 -30.60
N THR A 517 4.40 12.03 -30.33
CA THR A 517 4.82 13.41 -30.09
C THR A 517 6.10 13.70 -30.88
N SER A 518 6.48 14.96 -31.02
CA SER A 518 7.75 15.37 -31.63
C SER A 518 8.63 16.03 -30.57
N ALA A 519 9.90 15.64 -30.54
CA ALA A 519 10.93 16.20 -29.68
C ALA A 519 12.03 16.84 -30.52
N LYS A 520 12.53 18.00 -30.06
CA LYS A 520 13.62 18.73 -30.69
C LYS A 520 14.65 19.07 -29.63
N SER A 521 15.88 18.64 -29.88
CA SER A 521 17.05 19.02 -29.10
C SER A 521 17.62 20.32 -29.66
N SER A 522 17.93 21.28 -28.80
CA SER A 522 18.76 22.42 -29.16
C SER A 522 20.11 21.89 -29.65
N GLN A 523 20.62 22.44 -30.75
CA GLN A 523 21.94 22.04 -31.24
C GLN A 523 22.95 22.18 -30.11
N VAL A 524 23.84 21.19 -29.99
CA VAL A 524 25.09 21.35 -29.22
C VAL A 524 25.76 22.56 -29.84
N LEU A 525 25.63 23.73 -29.21
CA LEU A 525 26.18 24.97 -29.72
C LEU A 525 27.66 24.71 -29.97
N SER A 526 28.07 24.78 -31.23
CA SER A 526 29.48 24.75 -31.57
C SER A 526 30.12 25.94 -30.86
N ILE A 527 31.34 25.74 -30.40
CA ILE A 527 32.13 26.71 -29.63
C ILE A 527 32.23 28.06 -30.36
N GLU A 528 32.05 28.06 -31.67
CA GLU A 528 32.13 29.22 -32.56
C GLU A 528 30.94 30.20 -32.44
N ASP A 529 29.72 29.71 -32.20
CA ASP A 529 28.54 30.60 -32.11
C ASP A 529 28.52 31.46 -30.83
N LYS A 530 29.29 31.09 -29.81
CA LYS A 530 29.46 31.92 -28.59
C LYS A 530 30.60 32.94 -28.70
N LEU A 531 31.40 32.90 -29.76
CA LEU A 531 32.50 33.87 -30.01
C LEU A 531 32.04 35.11 -30.80
N GLY A 532 30.75 35.24 -31.09
CA GLY A 532 30.16 36.44 -31.65
C GLY A 532 30.27 37.68 -30.75
N LEU A 533 31.28 38.51 -31.03
CA LEU A 533 31.34 39.96 -30.77
C LEU A 533 31.29 40.44 -29.30
N ARG A 534 32.37 40.24 -28.53
CA ARG A 534 32.79 41.23 -27.51
C ARG A 534 34.31 41.29 -27.38
N SER A 535 34.88 42.37 -27.90
CA SER A 535 36.28 42.77 -27.73
C SER A 535 36.53 43.25 -26.30
N ASP A 536 37.01 42.38 -25.41
CA ASP A 536 37.73 42.76 -24.18
C ASP A 536 38.50 41.54 -23.63
N GLU A 537 39.76 41.40 -24.04
CA GLU A 537 40.62 40.21 -23.92
C GLU A 537 41.22 39.93 -22.51
N SER A 538 40.65 40.45 -21.42
CA SER A 538 41.32 40.34 -20.10
C SER A 538 40.50 39.78 -18.94
N GLN A 539 39.22 39.42 -19.14
CA GLN A 539 38.40 38.76 -18.10
C GLN A 539 37.82 37.40 -18.49
N GLN A 540 38.05 36.92 -19.72
CA GLN A 540 37.39 35.70 -20.23
C GLN A 540 38.12 34.38 -19.91
N GLN A 541 39.36 34.39 -19.41
CA GLN A 541 40.14 33.16 -19.32
C GLN A 541 39.80 32.28 -18.09
N GLU A 542 39.19 32.84 -17.04
CA GLU A 542 38.72 32.06 -15.87
C GLU A 542 37.25 31.62 -15.97
N GLU A 543 36.38 32.32 -16.70
CA GLU A 543 34.99 31.86 -16.94
C GLU A 543 34.87 30.88 -18.12
N MET A 544 35.79 30.91 -19.09
CA MET A 544 35.80 29.92 -20.18
C MET A 544 36.10 28.50 -19.68
N SER A 545 37.07 28.33 -18.78
CA SER A 545 37.45 26.99 -18.28
C SER A 545 36.34 26.27 -17.50
N ASN A 546 35.34 26.98 -16.96
CA ASN A 546 34.25 26.40 -16.16
C ASN A 546 32.89 26.33 -16.89
N ARG A 547 32.78 26.86 -18.12
CA ARG A 547 31.56 26.75 -18.95
C ARG A 547 31.70 25.83 -20.17
N TYR A 548 32.88 25.24 -20.41
CA TYR A 548 33.02 24.03 -21.22
C TYR A 548 32.54 22.79 -20.43
N GLY A 549 31.37 22.91 -19.80
CA GLY A 549 30.66 21.76 -19.30
C GLY A 549 30.31 20.89 -20.50
N GLU A 550 30.70 19.63 -20.40
CA GLU A 550 30.27 18.52 -21.25
C GLU A 550 28.88 18.79 -21.84
N ALA A 551 28.70 18.56 -23.15
CA ALA A 551 27.38 18.58 -23.76
C ALA A 551 26.48 17.67 -22.93
N SER A 552 25.68 18.26 -22.04
CA SER A 552 25.00 17.49 -21.00
C SER A 552 23.94 16.68 -21.68
N VAL A 553 24.00 15.35 -21.51
CA VAL A 553 23.01 14.40 -21.99
C VAL A 553 21.61 14.92 -21.68
N GLN A 554 20.86 15.28 -22.73
CA GLN A 554 19.49 15.72 -22.58
C GLN A 554 18.59 14.50 -22.43
N THR A 555 17.51 14.62 -21.68
CA THR A 555 16.62 13.50 -21.37
C THR A 555 15.17 13.89 -21.60
N LEU A 556 14.39 12.97 -22.15
CA LEU A 556 12.94 13.02 -22.19
C LEU A 556 12.41 11.89 -21.30
N GLN A 557 11.75 12.27 -20.23
CA GLN A 557 11.10 11.36 -19.29
C GLN A 557 9.59 11.36 -19.54
N ALA A 558 9.01 10.17 -19.65
CA ALA A 558 7.58 9.95 -19.68
C ALA A 558 7.15 9.32 -18.37
N LYS A 559 6.25 9.98 -17.66
CA LYS A 559 5.65 9.51 -16.42
C LYS A 559 4.16 9.35 -16.62
N LEU A 560 3.65 8.13 -16.51
CA LEU A 560 2.26 7.81 -16.68
C LEU A 560 1.63 7.42 -15.35
N SER A 561 0.66 8.20 -14.90
CA SER A 561 -0.16 7.87 -13.74
C SER A 561 -1.51 7.35 -14.19
N THR A 562 -1.92 6.15 -13.77
CA THR A 562 -3.21 5.55 -14.17
C THR A 562 -4.05 5.18 -12.98
N ARG A 563 -5.38 5.21 -13.19
CA ARG A 563 -6.40 4.69 -12.29
C ARG A 563 -7.10 3.51 -12.97
N TYR A 564 -7.02 2.34 -12.36
CA TYR A 564 -7.38 1.08 -13.01
C TYR A 564 -8.15 0.13 -12.10
N ARG A 565 -8.81 -0.84 -12.73
CA ARG A 565 -9.57 -1.93 -12.11
C ARG A 565 -9.04 -3.28 -12.57
N HIS A 566 -9.26 -4.29 -11.75
CA HIS A 566 -8.87 -5.66 -12.05
C HIS A 566 -9.73 -6.26 -13.17
N GLU A 567 -9.18 -7.16 -13.99
CA GLU A 567 -9.82 -7.73 -15.19
C GLU A 567 -11.19 -8.40 -14.92
N LEU A 568 -11.39 -8.87 -13.69
CA LEU A 568 -12.58 -9.59 -13.25
C LEU A 568 -13.71 -8.67 -12.78
N ASP A 569 -13.47 -7.37 -12.64
CA ASP A 569 -14.52 -6.40 -12.28
C ASP A 569 -15.37 -6.01 -13.50
N THR A 570 -16.34 -6.88 -13.80
CA THR A 570 -17.20 -6.79 -14.98
C THR A 570 -18.36 -5.80 -14.82
N ASN A 571 -18.61 -5.22 -13.63
CA ASN A 571 -19.85 -4.48 -13.37
C ASN A 571 -19.63 -3.13 -12.64
N PRO A 572 -19.29 -2.04 -13.36
CA PRO A 572 -19.01 -0.72 -12.78
C PRO A 572 -20.22 -0.04 -12.11
N ALA A 573 -21.44 -0.52 -12.33
CA ALA A 573 -22.66 0.15 -11.89
C ALA A 573 -23.17 -0.30 -10.50
N ALA A 574 -22.62 -1.36 -9.91
CA ALA A 574 -23.16 -1.98 -8.70
C ALA A 574 -22.53 -1.46 -7.39
N THR A 575 -21.35 -0.85 -7.44
CA THR A 575 -20.61 -0.37 -6.27
C THR A 575 -20.43 1.14 -6.36
N SER A 576 -21.31 1.89 -5.69
CA SER A 576 -21.34 3.37 -5.66
C SER A 576 -20.20 4.01 -4.85
N THR A 577 -19.19 3.25 -4.45
CA THR A 577 -18.05 3.75 -3.69
C THR A 577 -16.88 4.07 -4.63
N THR A 578 -16.49 5.35 -4.65
CA THR A 578 -15.38 5.91 -5.45
C THR A 578 -13.99 5.32 -5.15
N ASP A 579 -13.88 4.44 -4.14
CA ASP A 579 -12.64 3.89 -3.57
C ASP A 579 -12.21 2.53 -4.16
N THR A 580 -12.89 2.02 -5.18
CA THR A 580 -12.58 0.71 -5.78
C THR A 580 -11.40 0.71 -6.74
N TYR A 581 -10.85 1.88 -7.06
CA TYR A 581 -9.81 2.01 -8.07
C TYR A 581 -8.41 1.94 -7.49
N MET A 582 -7.55 1.19 -8.17
CA MET A 582 -6.13 1.14 -7.88
C MET A 582 -5.40 2.21 -8.69
N THR A 583 -4.27 2.70 -8.19
CA THR A 583 -3.40 3.62 -8.90
C THR A 583 -2.03 3.01 -9.16
N THR A 584 -1.40 3.36 -10.28
CA THR A 584 -0.01 3.02 -10.55
C THR A 584 0.68 4.17 -11.27
N VAL A 585 2.00 4.26 -11.09
CA VAL A 585 2.86 5.21 -11.81
C VAL A 585 3.89 4.38 -12.57
N LEU A 586 3.97 4.60 -13.88
CA LEU A 586 4.97 4.01 -14.76
C LEU A 586 5.89 5.11 -15.27
N GLU A 587 7.18 4.80 -15.39
CA GLU A 587 8.17 5.75 -15.90
C GLU A 587 9.00 5.10 -17.01
N ALA A 588 9.25 5.86 -18.07
CA ALA A 588 10.16 5.53 -19.14
C ALA A 588 11.00 6.76 -19.46
N MET A 589 12.25 6.56 -19.90
CA MET A 589 13.13 7.66 -20.25
C MET A 589 13.93 7.34 -21.52
N VAL A 590 14.19 8.37 -22.31
CA VAL A 590 15.13 8.35 -23.43
C VAL A 590 16.13 9.47 -23.25
N THR A 591 17.37 9.23 -23.65
CA THR A 591 18.45 10.21 -23.60
C THR A 591 18.91 10.60 -24.99
N THR A 592 19.45 11.80 -25.15
CA THR A 592 20.19 12.16 -26.36
C THR A 592 21.54 11.46 -26.39
N LEU A 593 22.10 11.25 -27.59
CA LEU A 593 23.50 10.83 -27.72
C LEU A 593 24.45 11.96 -27.26
N ASP A 594 25.57 11.60 -26.65
CA ASP A 594 26.64 12.54 -26.25
C ASP A 594 27.27 13.25 -27.46
N LYS A 595 27.26 12.56 -28.61
CA LYS A 595 27.82 13.01 -29.88
C LYS A 595 26.79 12.89 -31.00
N PRO A 596 26.90 13.69 -32.06
CA PRO A 596 26.13 13.49 -33.28
C PRO A 596 26.34 12.08 -33.87
N ALA A 597 25.38 11.59 -34.68
CA ALA A 597 25.39 10.23 -35.21
C ALA A 597 26.72 9.86 -35.91
N LEU A 598 27.26 10.78 -36.72
CA LEU A 598 28.62 10.73 -37.27
C LEU A 598 29.49 11.86 -36.70
N THR A 599 30.78 11.61 -36.49
CA THR A 599 31.77 12.65 -36.18
C THR A 599 32.94 12.57 -37.16
N VAL A 600 33.47 13.72 -37.59
CA VAL A 600 34.67 13.75 -38.43
C VAL A 600 35.89 13.43 -37.57
N ASP A 601 36.57 12.33 -37.88
CA ASP A 601 37.77 11.85 -37.19
C ASP A 601 39.05 12.38 -37.86
N SER A 602 39.06 12.40 -39.20
CA SER A 602 40.17 12.92 -39.99
C SER A 602 39.69 13.56 -41.30
N CYS A 603 40.43 14.55 -41.77
CA CYS A 603 40.28 15.09 -43.11
C CYS A 603 41.66 15.26 -43.73
N ASP A 604 41.99 14.38 -44.66
CA ASP A 604 43.28 14.31 -45.32
C ASP A 604 43.16 14.65 -46.81
N ILE A 605 44.24 15.15 -47.39
CA ILE A 605 44.33 15.37 -48.84
C ILE A 605 45.59 14.72 -49.38
N LEU A 606 45.41 13.99 -50.48
CA LEU A 606 46.47 13.39 -51.26
C LEU A 606 46.54 14.10 -52.62
N GLU A 607 47.62 14.83 -52.86
CA GLU A 607 47.91 15.45 -54.16
C GLU A 607 48.42 14.39 -55.15
N PHE A 608 47.85 14.34 -56.35
CA PHE A 608 48.36 13.45 -57.42
C PHE A 608 48.30 14.15 -58.78
N GLY A 609 49.44 14.67 -59.21
CA GLY A 609 49.57 15.47 -60.42
C GLY A 609 49.35 16.96 -60.17
N ASP A 610 49.56 17.78 -61.20
CA ASP A 610 49.80 19.21 -61.02
C ASP A 610 48.57 19.99 -60.50
N ASN A 611 47.34 19.48 -60.70
CA ASN A 611 46.09 20.16 -60.29
C ASN A 611 45.01 19.25 -59.66
N ASN A 612 45.30 17.97 -59.37
CA ASN A 612 44.31 17.03 -58.83
C ASN A 612 44.62 16.67 -57.37
N VAL A 613 43.57 16.62 -56.57
CA VAL A 613 43.61 16.28 -55.15
C VAL A 613 42.53 15.27 -54.80
N LEU A 614 42.86 14.33 -53.92
CA LEU A 614 41.91 13.38 -53.36
C LEU A 614 41.65 13.83 -51.94
N VAL A 615 40.43 14.29 -51.68
CA VAL A 615 39.97 14.64 -50.34
C VAL A 615 39.42 13.39 -49.68
N GLN A 616 40.06 12.97 -48.61
CA GLN A 616 39.67 11.83 -47.81
C GLN A 616 39.08 12.32 -46.48
N VAL A 617 37.83 11.99 -46.20
CA VAL A 617 37.16 12.33 -44.94
C VAL A 617 36.88 11.05 -44.17
N GLY A 618 37.58 10.87 -43.04
CA GLY A 618 37.31 9.80 -42.09
C GLY A 618 36.19 10.21 -41.14
N LEU A 619 35.11 9.44 -41.08
CA LEU A 619 34.01 9.62 -40.13
C LEU A 619 33.96 8.46 -39.14
N HIS A 620 33.50 8.73 -37.93
CA HIS A 620 33.26 7.76 -36.88
C HIS A 620 31.78 7.71 -36.53
N CYS A 621 31.21 6.50 -36.47
CA CYS A 621 29.82 6.27 -36.08
C CYS A 621 29.67 6.20 -34.56
N ASN A 622 28.82 7.06 -33.99
CA ASN A 622 28.54 7.13 -32.56
C ASN A 622 27.14 6.56 -32.18
N THR A 623 26.39 5.99 -33.13
CA THR A 623 25.05 5.47 -32.82
C THR A 623 25.11 3.99 -32.40
N PRO A 624 24.37 3.59 -31.36
CA PRO A 624 24.32 2.19 -30.90
C PRO A 624 23.46 1.29 -31.80
N VAL A 625 22.69 1.89 -32.73
CA VAL A 625 21.85 1.18 -33.72
C VAL A 625 22.38 1.50 -35.12
N PRO A 626 22.42 0.50 -36.02
CA PRO A 626 22.98 0.70 -37.34
C PRO A 626 22.10 1.59 -38.24
N PHE A 627 22.74 2.36 -39.10
CA PHE A 627 22.08 3.18 -40.14
C PHE A 627 22.73 2.95 -41.50
N SER A 628 21.99 3.25 -42.57
CA SER A 628 22.50 3.24 -43.94
C SER A 628 22.68 4.67 -44.45
N ILE A 629 23.69 4.92 -45.28
CA ILE A 629 23.80 6.20 -45.96
C ILE A 629 22.89 6.18 -47.17
N LYS A 630 22.10 7.23 -47.35
CA LYS A 630 21.20 7.39 -48.50
C LYS A 630 21.75 8.34 -49.55
N GLU A 631 22.34 9.46 -49.12
CA GLU A 631 22.89 10.51 -49.99
C GLU A 631 24.02 11.27 -49.26
N TRP A 632 24.94 11.88 -50.02
CA TRP A 632 25.93 12.81 -49.46
C TRP A 632 26.25 13.95 -50.43
N HIS A 633 26.58 15.11 -49.88
CA HIS A 633 26.92 16.32 -50.62
C HIS A 633 28.11 17.04 -49.97
N PRO A 634 29.32 16.93 -50.53
CA PRO A 634 30.46 17.71 -50.10
C PRO A 634 30.34 19.16 -50.58
N LYS A 635 30.48 20.11 -49.66
CA LYS A 635 30.60 21.55 -49.93
C LYS A 635 32.00 22.00 -49.48
N MET A 636 32.91 22.13 -50.43
CA MET A 636 34.31 22.50 -50.20
C MET A 636 34.65 23.77 -50.97
N GLN A 637 35.49 24.65 -50.42
CA GLN A 637 35.97 25.85 -51.11
C GLN A 637 37.33 25.61 -51.78
N GLY A 638 37.63 26.31 -52.88
CA GLY A 638 38.90 26.22 -53.61
C GLY A 638 39.16 24.90 -54.35
N VAL A 639 38.29 23.90 -54.16
CA VAL A 639 38.42 22.55 -54.70
C VAL A 639 37.04 22.09 -55.18
N LYS A 640 36.96 21.57 -56.41
CA LYS A 640 35.71 21.09 -57.01
C LYS A 640 35.80 19.59 -57.30
N VAL A 641 34.82 18.82 -56.79
CA VAL A 641 34.70 17.39 -57.09
C VAL A 641 34.53 17.20 -58.60
N GLU A 642 35.40 16.38 -59.21
CA GLU A 642 35.31 16.09 -60.63
C GLU A 642 34.08 15.25 -60.96
N ARG A 643 33.64 15.28 -62.23
CA ARG A 643 32.52 14.47 -62.67
C ARG A 643 32.89 12.98 -62.62
N GLY A 644 32.27 12.22 -61.72
CA GLY A 644 32.64 10.83 -61.45
C GLY A 644 33.82 10.70 -60.48
N GLY A 645 34.23 11.78 -59.83
CA GLY A 645 35.24 11.79 -58.79
C GLY A 645 34.74 11.33 -57.41
N ASP A 646 33.46 10.97 -57.30
CA ASP A 646 32.89 10.40 -56.09
C ASP A 646 33.23 8.90 -56.01
N MET A 647 34.04 8.53 -55.02
CA MET A 647 34.53 7.15 -54.87
C MET A 647 33.68 6.30 -53.91
N ASN A 648 32.52 6.82 -53.48
CA ASN A 648 31.82 6.34 -52.29
C ASN A 648 30.56 5.50 -52.59
N GLU A 649 30.27 5.16 -53.86
CA GLU A 649 29.04 4.44 -54.25
C GLU A 649 28.81 3.14 -53.46
N HIS A 650 29.89 2.46 -53.05
CA HIS A 650 29.81 1.23 -52.25
C HIS A 650 29.23 1.42 -50.83
N LEU A 651 29.23 2.66 -50.30
CA LEU A 651 28.70 2.96 -48.97
C LEU A 651 27.16 2.90 -48.90
N PHE A 652 26.45 2.94 -50.03
CA PHE A 652 24.98 2.80 -50.06
C PHE A 652 24.50 1.39 -49.69
N GLU A 653 25.32 0.37 -49.91
CA GLU A 653 24.97 -1.03 -49.68
C GLU A 653 25.33 -1.50 -48.26
N HIS A 654 25.96 -0.64 -47.46
CA HIS A 654 26.56 -1.00 -46.18
C HIS A 654 25.81 -0.37 -44.99
N ALA A 655 25.39 -1.21 -44.05
CA ALA A 655 24.81 -0.76 -42.78
C ALA A 655 25.94 -0.48 -41.79
N ILE A 656 25.98 0.74 -41.28
CA ILE A 656 27.06 1.29 -40.48
C ILE A 656 26.78 0.99 -39.01
N SER A 657 27.70 0.30 -38.34
CA SER A 657 27.54 -0.08 -36.93
C SER A 657 28.25 0.88 -35.97
N GLU A 658 27.93 0.82 -34.68
CA GLU A 658 28.60 1.61 -33.63
C GLU A 658 30.13 1.41 -33.67
N GLY A 659 30.88 2.50 -33.60
CA GLY A 659 32.35 2.48 -33.59
C GLY A 659 33.00 2.27 -34.95
N GLU A 660 32.22 2.03 -36.00
CA GLU A 660 32.73 1.86 -37.36
C GLU A 660 33.32 3.18 -37.91
N GLN A 661 34.46 3.07 -38.58
CA GLN A 661 35.10 4.17 -39.28
C GLN A 661 34.75 4.12 -40.77
N LEU A 662 34.14 5.18 -41.27
CA LEU A 662 33.82 5.36 -42.68
C LEU A 662 34.85 6.26 -43.31
N THR A 663 35.16 6.01 -44.57
CA THR A 663 36.10 6.84 -45.32
C THR A 663 35.42 7.31 -46.60
N PHE A 664 35.21 8.61 -46.71
CA PHE A 664 34.73 9.23 -47.93
C PHE A 664 35.92 9.72 -48.77
N GLY A 665 36.02 9.29 -50.02
CA GLY A 665 36.99 9.77 -50.99
C GLY A 665 36.34 10.62 -52.07
N PHE A 666 36.84 11.84 -52.26
CA PHE A 666 36.42 12.76 -53.32
C PHE A 666 37.61 13.16 -54.17
N HIS A 667 37.63 12.73 -55.42
CA HIS A 667 38.59 13.17 -56.43
C HIS A 667 38.17 14.55 -56.95
N CYS A 668 39.03 15.53 -56.73
CA CYS A 668 38.74 16.92 -56.98
C CYS A 668 39.88 17.62 -57.72
N THR A 669 39.56 18.73 -58.38
CA THR A 669 40.54 19.64 -58.99
C THR A 669 40.58 20.95 -58.24
N TYR A 670 41.77 21.56 -58.13
CA TYR A 670 41.87 22.94 -57.69
C TYR A 670 41.10 23.87 -58.64
N THR A 671 40.36 24.81 -58.08
CA THR A 671 39.78 25.90 -58.85
C THR A 671 40.74 27.08 -58.78
N ASP A 672 41.36 27.48 -59.90
CA ASP A 672 42.22 28.66 -59.98
C ASP A 672 41.44 29.92 -59.55
N THR A 673 41.56 30.30 -58.28
CA THR A 673 41.05 31.56 -57.74
C THR A 673 42.13 32.64 -57.87
N THR A 674 42.77 32.77 -59.04
CA THR A 674 43.73 33.84 -59.32
C THR A 674 43.07 35.16 -59.75
N GLY A 675 41.84 35.45 -59.34
CA GLY A 675 41.14 36.62 -59.88
C GLY A 675 39.87 37.04 -59.17
N GLY A 676 39.95 37.31 -57.87
CA GLY A 676 38.89 38.04 -57.17
C GLY A 676 39.10 37.99 -55.66
N LEU A 677 39.32 39.16 -55.06
CA LEU A 677 39.05 39.37 -53.63
C LEU A 677 37.59 38.98 -53.40
N VAL A 678 37.36 37.78 -52.87
CA VAL A 678 36.05 37.38 -52.35
C VAL A 678 35.91 38.10 -51.02
N ASP A 679 35.23 39.24 -51.06
CA ASP A 679 34.62 39.83 -49.87
C ASP A 679 33.38 38.99 -49.50
N SER A 680 33.23 38.79 -48.19
CA SER A 680 32.04 38.35 -47.43
C SER A 680 31.63 36.87 -47.48
N ASP A 681 31.63 36.30 -46.27
CA ASP A 681 31.09 35.02 -45.80
C ASP A 681 31.93 33.76 -46.13
N ASP A 682 32.93 33.52 -45.28
CA ASP A 682 33.65 32.24 -45.14
C ASP A 682 32.67 31.10 -44.78
N GLU A 683 31.93 30.58 -45.76
CA GLU A 683 31.14 29.36 -45.55
C GLU A 683 32.11 28.18 -45.35
N ALA A 684 32.28 27.76 -44.10
CA ALA A 684 33.11 26.62 -43.73
C ALA A 684 32.83 25.39 -44.60
N ALA A 685 33.89 24.64 -44.94
CA ALA A 685 33.75 23.41 -45.70
C ALA A 685 32.90 22.41 -44.89
N THR A 686 31.91 21.79 -45.52
CA THR A 686 30.96 20.88 -44.86
C THR A 686 30.68 19.66 -45.71
N LEU A 687 30.40 18.53 -45.07
CA LEU A 687 29.87 17.33 -45.69
C LEU A 687 28.46 17.10 -45.16
N LEU A 688 27.46 17.25 -46.03
CA LEU A 688 26.08 16.89 -45.71
C LEU A 688 25.90 15.39 -45.99
N VAL A 689 25.50 14.61 -45.00
CA VAL A 689 25.20 13.18 -45.14
C VAL A 689 23.74 12.94 -44.76
N VAL A 690 23.00 12.23 -45.61
CA VAL A 690 21.64 11.79 -45.35
C VAL A 690 21.68 10.35 -44.89
N LEU A 691 21.31 10.12 -43.63
CA LEU A 691 21.29 8.80 -43.00
C LEU A 691 19.87 8.26 -42.97
N GLN A 692 19.73 6.95 -43.08
CA GLN A 692 18.47 6.22 -43.01
C GLN A 692 18.55 5.15 -41.92
N ASP A 693 17.64 5.20 -40.95
CA ASP A 693 17.54 4.19 -39.90
C ASP A 693 16.95 2.86 -40.41
N GLU A 694 16.96 1.82 -39.57
CA GLU A 694 16.38 0.51 -39.89
C GLU A 694 14.86 0.52 -40.16
N PHE A 695 14.17 1.60 -39.75
CA PHE A 695 12.74 1.82 -39.98
C PHE A 695 12.47 2.62 -41.26
N GLY A 696 13.52 2.99 -42.00
CA GLY A 696 13.45 3.71 -43.26
C GLY A 696 13.31 5.23 -43.13
N LYS A 697 13.38 5.79 -41.92
CA LYS A 697 13.31 7.24 -41.68
C LYS A 697 14.66 7.87 -41.93
N THR A 698 14.65 8.99 -42.66
CA THR A 698 15.87 9.70 -43.05
C THR A 698 16.10 10.95 -42.22
N PHE A 699 17.34 11.25 -41.88
CA PHE A 699 17.74 12.51 -41.26
C PHE A 699 19.06 13.02 -41.84
N ASN A 700 19.26 14.34 -41.75
CA ASN A 700 20.38 15.03 -42.37
C ASN A 700 21.41 15.40 -41.33
N GLN A 701 22.68 15.13 -41.60
CA GLN A 701 23.78 15.52 -40.75
C GLN A 701 24.77 16.39 -41.51
N VAL A 702 25.01 17.60 -41.00
CA VAL A 702 26.01 18.52 -41.54
C VAL A 702 27.28 18.36 -40.72
N LEU A 703 28.35 17.92 -41.37
CA LEU A 703 29.63 17.64 -40.74
C LEU A 703 30.66 18.71 -41.16
N PRO A 704 31.20 19.51 -40.23
CA PRO A 704 32.22 20.49 -40.56
C PRO A 704 33.54 19.79 -40.93
N LEU A 705 34.17 20.22 -42.01
CA LEU A 705 35.45 19.72 -42.49
C LEU A 705 36.53 20.76 -42.21
N ASN A 706 37.58 20.38 -41.48
CA ASN A 706 38.74 21.25 -41.29
C ASN A 706 39.70 21.09 -42.48
N LEU A 707 39.76 22.10 -43.35
CA LEU A 707 40.66 22.16 -44.49
C LEU A 707 41.78 23.22 -44.33
N ASP A 708 41.98 23.77 -43.14
CA ASP A 708 42.87 24.93 -42.93
C ASP A 708 44.34 24.62 -43.27
N SER A 709 44.82 23.45 -42.82
CA SER A 709 46.19 22.99 -43.08
C SER A 709 46.49 22.78 -44.58
N ILE A 710 45.44 22.68 -45.39
CA ILE A 710 45.48 22.50 -46.83
C ILE A 710 45.52 23.88 -47.49
N TYR A 711 44.64 24.80 -47.10
CA TYR A 711 44.68 26.17 -47.61
C TYR A 711 46.03 26.84 -47.32
N ASP A 712 46.65 26.54 -46.18
CA ASP A 712 47.99 27.01 -45.85
C ASP A 712 49.10 26.37 -46.71
N ARG A 713 48.90 25.13 -47.19
CA ARG A 713 49.82 24.47 -48.12
C ARG A 713 49.72 25.02 -49.54
N MET A 714 48.51 25.35 -50.01
CA MET A 714 48.29 25.99 -51.31
C MET A 714 48.96 27.36 -51.42
N ARG A 715 49.28 28.03 -50.30
CA ARG A 715 49.91 29.36 -50.25
C ARG A 715 51.45 29.37 -50.41
N LYS A 716 52.13 28.24 -50.64
CA LYS A 716 53.61 28.13 -50.53
C LYS A 716 54.40 28.48 -51.81
N ASP A 717 55.19 29.56 -51.74
CA ASP A 717 56.29 29.90 -52.67
C ASP A 717 57.65 30.13 -51.97
N ASP A 718 57.83 29.68 -50.71
CA ASP A 718 59.13 29.75 -50.00
C ASP A 718 59.38 28.47 -49.18
N GLU A 719 60.38 27.66 -49.57
CA GLU A 719 60.80 26.48 -48.81
C GLU A 719 61.48 26.89 -47.48
N PRO A 720 60.96 26.46 -46.31
CA PRO A 720 61.58 26.75 -45.02
C PRO A 720 62.89 25.98 -44.82
N ALA A 721 63.85 26.60 -44.12
CA ALA A 721 65.08 25.94 -43.70
C ALA A 721 64.76 24.72 -42.82
N ALA A 722 65.37 23.57 -43.09
CA ALA A 722 65.09 22.33 -42.37
C ALA A 722 66.29 21.84 -41.53
N VAL A 723 66.02 21.29 -40.35
CA VAL A 723 66.99 20.65 -39.44
C VAL A 723 66.57 19.23 -39.11
N VAL A 724 67.53 18.42 -38.70
CA VAL A 724 67.29 17.02 -38.31
C VAL A 724 67.46 16.90 -36.80
N ALA A 725 66.49 16.30 -36.10
CA ALA A 725 66.54 16.09 -34.65
C ALA A 725 66.37 14.61 -34.29
N GLU A 726 67.13 14.13 -33.31
CA GLU A 726 67.03 12.77 -32.78
C GLU A 726 66.48 12.81 -31.35
N LEU A 727 65.43 12.04 -31.06
CA LEU A 727 64.81 11.93 -29.74
C LEU A 727 65.24 10.64 -29.06
N ALA A 728 65.88 10.75 -27.90
CA ALA A 728 66.19 9.63 -27.03
C ALA A 728 65.43 9.73 -25.71
N CYS A 729 64.81 8.63 -25.29
CA CYS A 729 64.17 8.51 -23.98
C CYS A 729 65.16 7.88 -23.00
N SER A 730 65.19 8.34 -21.74
CA SER A 730 66.06 7.73 -20.72
C SER A 730 65.66 6.30 -20.36
N LYS A 731 64.41 5.92 -20.68
CA LYS A 731 63.86 4.56 -20.55
C LYS A 731 62.94 4.29 -21.75
N MET A 732 62.81 3.02 -22.12
CA MET A 732 61.84 2.57 -23.15
C MET A 732 60.49 2.15 -22.54
N GLU A 733 60.43 2.07 -21.21
CA GLU A 733 59.21 1.76 -20.45
C GLU A 733 59.19 2.52 -19.11
N GLY A 734 58.00 2.78 -18.58
CA GLY A 734 57.80 3.50 -17.32
C GLY A 734 56.36 3.36 -16.81
N LEU A 735 56.08 3.89 -15.63
CA LEU A 735 54.74 3.88 -15.04
C LEU A 735 53.97 5.13 -15.47
N VAL A 736 52.64 5.03 -15.61
CA VAL A 736 51.76 6.20 -15.72
C VAL A 736 52.05 7.14 -14.55
N GLY A 737 52.25 8.43 -14.85
CA GLY A 737 52.57 9.45 -13.84
C GLY A 737 54.05 9.52 -13.40
N ALA A 738 54.92 8.62 -13.87
CA ALA A 738 56.35 8.66 -13.52
C ALA A 738 57.18 9.47 -14.55
N PRO A 739 58.12 10.32 -14.11
CA PRO A 739 58.90 11.15 -15.02
C PRO A 739 59.91 10.34 -15.85
N VAL A 740 59.97 10.67 -17.15
CA VAL A 740 60.90 10.14 -18.16
C VAL A 740 61.68 11.31 -18.74
N THR A 741 63.00 11.17 -18.88
CA THR A 741 63.82 12.24 -19.48
C THR A 741 63.83 12.07 -21.00
N LEU A 742 63.37 13.09 -21.72
CA LEU A 742 63.36 13.17 -23.18
C LEU A 742 64.51 14.07 -23.64
N THR A 743 65.45 13.52 -24.41
CA THR A 743 66.61 14.26 -24.92
C THR A 743 66.48 14.43 -26.43
N PHE A 744 66.34 15.67 -26.89
CA PHE A 744 66.41 16.01 -28.32
C PHE A 744 67.83 16.46 -28.66
N THR A 745 68.44 15.80 -29.65
CA THR A 745 69.73 16.19 -30.23
C THR A 745 69.49 16.68 -31.65
N VAL A 746 69.55 17.99 -31.86
CA VAL A 746 69.29 18.67 -33.13
C VAL A 746 70.61 18.88 -33.86
N ASP A 747 70.76 18.29 -35.04
CA ASP A 747 71.87 18.57 -35.96
C ASP A 747 71.63 19.90 -36.66
N ALA A 748 72.30 20.94 -36.14
CA ALA A 748 72.24 22.30 -36.67
C ALA A 748 73.37 22.57 -37.69
N SER A 749 74.18 21.56 -38.06
CA SER A 749 75.30 21.75 -38.99
C SER A 749 74.86 22.23 -40.39
N ARG A 750 73.61 21.94 -40.77
CA ARG A 750 73.00 22.32 -42.06
C ARG A 750 72.20 23.62 -42.03
N LEU A 751 72.17 24.31 -40.88
CA LEU A 751 71.43 25.56 -40.75
C LEU A 751 72.11 26.66 -41.59
N ALA A 752 71.56 26.96 -42.76
CA ALA A 752 72.03 28.08 -43.57
C ALA A 752 71.71 29.39 -42.84
N LYS A 753 72.68 30.32 -42.76
CA LYS A 753 72.39 31.67 -42.26
C LYS A 753 71.29 32.29 -43.14
N PRO A 754 70.22 32.87 -42.56
CA PRO A 754 69.27 33.65 -43.33
C PRO A 754 70.03 34.71 -44.13
N LYS A 755 69.68 34.91 -45.42
CA LYS A 755 70.44 35.78 -46.35
C LYS A 755 70.62 37.23 -45.85
N ASN A 756 69.86 37.66 -44.84
CA ASN A 756 69.89 38.99 -44.23
C ASN A 756 70.79 39.11 -42.97
N TYR A 757 71.50 38.05 -42.56
CA TYR A 757 72.36 38.03 -41.36
C TYR A 757 73.85 37.94 -41.73
N THR A 758 74.45 39.04 -42.19
CA THR A 758 75.86 39.05 -42.67
C THR A 758 76.91 39.47 -41.64
N GLN A 759 76.54 39.84 -40.40
CA GLN A 759 77.50 40.52 -39.50
C GLN A 759 77.73 39.90 -38.11
N TYR A 760 77.07 38.79 -37.75
CA TYR A 760 77.25 38.15 -36.44
C TYR A 760 77.59 36.66 -36.55
N ASP A 761 78.47 36.19 -35.65
CA ASP A 761 78.91 34.79 -35.54
C ASP A 761 77.98 33.92 -34.69
N GLU A 762 76.98 34.52 -34.04
CA GLU A 762 76.01 33.86 -33.16
C GLU A 762 74.58 34.06 -33.69
N ILE A 763 73.80 32.97 -33.73
CA ILE A 763 72.38 32.95 -34.11
C ILE A 763 71.57 32.57 -32.87
N ILE A 764 70.47 33.28 -32.61
CA ILE A 764 69.58 32.91 -31.52
C ILE A 764 68.44 32.04 -32.05
N LEU A 765 68.35 30.81 -31.52
CA LEU A 765 67.27 29.88 -31.78
C LEU A 765 66.28 29.92 -30.61
N LEU A 766 64.99 30.07 -30.93
CA LEU A 766 63.89 29.85 -30.00
C LEU A 766 63.38 28.44 -30.22
N TYR A 767 63.41 27.61 -29.19
CA TYR A 767 62.82 26.28 -29.23
C TYR A 767 61.54 26.25 -28.38
N GLU A 768 60.58 25.45 -28.81
CA GLU A 768 59.29 25.25 -28.17
C GLU A 768 58.89 23.78 -28.32
N LEU A 769 58.53 23.14 -27.22
CA LEU A 769 58.05 21.77 -27.20
C LEU A 769 56.52 21.79 -27.14
N CYS A 770 55.86 21.29 -28.18
CA CYS A 770 54.41 21.18 -28.24
C CYS A 770 54.01 19.72 -27.94
N CYS A 771 53.05 19.54 -27.04
CA CYS A 771 52.45 18.23 -26.77
C CYS A 771 50.98 18.28 -27.15
N ASP A 772 50.51 17.25 -27.86
CA ASP A 772 49.10 16.91 -27.89
C ASP A 772 48.73 16.44 -26.48
N GLU A 773 47.80 17.13 -25.82
CA GLU A 773 47.53 17.03 -24.37
C GLU A 773 47.06 15.64 -23.90
N THR A 774 46.95 14.67 -24.80
CA THR A 774 46.35 13.37 -24.55
C THR A 774 47.31 12.36 -23.93
N SER A 775 48.58 12.28 -24.35
CA SER A 775 49.45 11.16 -23.96
C SER A 775 50.64 11.51 -23.04
N TRP A 776 51.09 12.77 -23.02
CA TRP A 776 52.23 13.20 -22.19
C TRP A 776 51.99 14.55 -21.52
N ILE A 777 52.43 14.68 -20.28
CA ILE A 777 52.64 15.97 -19.61
C ILE A 777 54.12 16.29 -19.69
N THR A 778 54.48 17.39 -20.35
CA THR A 778 55.87 17.84 -20.45
C THR A 778 56.21 18.87 -19.39
N GLY A 779 57.25 18.61 -18.61
CA GLY A 779 57.82 19.49 -17.60
C GLY A 779 59.26 19.90 -17.89
N GLY A 780 59.69 21.00 -17.27
CA GLY A 780 61.00 21.61 -17.50
C GLY A 780 60.91 22.89 -18.33
N LYS A 781 62.02 23.30 -18.96
CA LYS A 781 62.06 24.51 -19.79
C LYS A 781 61.55 24.20 -21.20
N VAL A 782 60.23 23.99 -21.34
CA VAL A 782 59.52 23.61 -22.58
C VAL A 782 59.62 24.65 -23.69
N GLN A 783 59.91 25.90 -23.34
CA GLN A 783 60.26 26.96 -24.27
C GLN A 783 61.55 27.64 -23.81
N GLY A 784 62.46 27.91 -24.73
CA GLY A 784 63.71 28.55 -24.38
C GLY A 784 64.49 29.08 -25.55
N VAL A 785 65.51 29.86 -25.21
CA VAL A 785 66.39 30.51 -26.16
C VAL A 785 67.76 29.85 -26.08
N HIS A 786 68.31 29.47 -27.22
CA HIS A 786 69.66 28.91 -27.35
C HIS A 786 70.48 29.76 -28.29
N VAL A 787 71.68 30.16 -27.86
CA VAL A 787 72.63 30.90 -28.70
C VAL A 787 73.48 29.87 -29.43
N TRP A 788 73.23 29.69 -30.71
CA TRP A 788 73.97 28.78 -31.57
C TRP A 788 75.17 29.50 -32.19
N SER A 789 76.36 28.91 -32.02
CA SER A 789 77.56 29.33 -32.71
C SER A 789 77.92 28.33 -33.81
N LYS A 790 78.60 28.78 -34.88
CA LYS A 790 79.01 27.90 -35.99
C LYS A 790 79.98 26.77 -35.55
N ARG A 791 80.50 26.82 -34.33
CA ARG A 791 81.36 25.77 -33.75
C ARG A 791 80.55 24.64 -33.11
N ASP A 792 79.28 24.88 -32.80
CA ASP A 792 78.38 23.91 -32.18
C ASP A 792 77.62 23.16 -33.27
N SER A 793 78.07 21.96 -33.62
CA SER A 793 77.43 21.15 -34.68
C SER A 793 76.08 20.56 -34.25
N SER A 794 75.80 20.51 -32.94
CA SER A 794 74.57 19.92 -32.41
C SER A 794 74.04 20.69 -31.19
N LEU A 795 72.72 20.84 -31.12
CA LEU A 795 71.99 21.38 -29.98
C LEU A 795 71.35 20.23 -29.19
N ARG A 796 71.66 20.10 -27.90
CA ARG A 796 71.04 19.10 -27.01
C ARG A 796 70.05 19.78 -26.05
N LEU A 797 68.79 19.35 -26.09
CA LEU A 797 67.69 19.83 -25.24
C LEU A 797 67.14 18.68 -24.41
N GLU A 798 66.98 18.88 -23.10
CA GLU A 798 66.46 17.87 -22.18
C GLU A 798 65.16 18.34 -21.55
N PHE A 799 64.14 17.49 -21.60
CA PHE A 799 62.81 17.72 -21.05
C PHE A 799 62.39 16.55 -20.17
N VAL A 800 61.40 16.77 -19.31
CA VAL A 800 60.75 15.71 -18.54
C VAL A 800 59.40 15.43 -19.19
N GLY A 801 59.15 14.21 -19.65
CA GLY A 801 57.83 13.74 -20.08
C GLY A 801 57.23 12.82 -19.02
N ILE A 802 55.96 13.02 -18.68
CA ILE A 802 55.20 12.16 -17.77
C ILE A 802 54.08 11.51 -18.61
N PRO A 803 54.05 10.18 -18.78
CA PRO A 803 53.01 9.52 -19.55
C PRO A 803 51.69 9.56 -18.78
N VAL A 804 50.60 9.92 -19.47
CA VAL A 804 49.26 10.07 -18.88
C VAL A 804 48.44 8.79 -19.04
N ASP A 805 48.60 8.08 -20.15
CA ASP A 805 47.87 6.85 -20.46
C ASP A 805 48.71 5.59 -20.20
N ALA A 806 48.03 4.50 -19.85
CA ALA A 806 48.62 3.17 -19.83
C ALA A 806 48.56 2.53 -21.23
N GLY A 807 49.59 1.78 -21.61
CA GLY A 807 49.69 1.11 -22.91
C GLY A 807 50.95 1.48 -23.68
N VAL A 808 50.91 1.29 -25.00
CA VAL A 808 52.03 1.58 -25.91
C VAL A 808 51.83 2.98 -26.50
N LEU A 809 52.56 3.96 -25.99
CA LEU A 809 52.51 5.35 -26.47
C LEU A 809 53.36 5.47 -27.73
N LYS A 810 52.74 5.84 -28.85
CA LYS A 810 53.43 6.06 -30.15
C LYS A 810 53.64 7.54 -30.47
N ASN A 811 52.81 8.40 -29.89
CA ASN A 811 52.92 9.84 -30.07
C ASN A 811 53.91 10.39 -29.02
N PHE A 812 54.89 11.17 -29.48
CA PHE A 812 55.87 11.83 -28.63
C PHE A 812 55.75 13.36 -28.79
N PRO A 813 56.16 14.14 -27.77
CA PRO A 813 56.18 15.60 -27.87
C PRO A 813 56.95 16.08 -29.12
N LYS A 814 56.42 17.11 -29.79
CA LYS A 814 56.98 17.66 -31.03
C LYS A 814 57.85 18.88 -30.72
N LEU A 815 59.06 18.91 -31.27
CA LEU A 815 59.98 20.03 -31.12
C LEU A 815 59.82 21.02 -32.28
N SER A 816 59.55 22.27 -31.97
CA SER A 816 59.51 23.40 -32.89
C SER A 816 60.71 24.32 -32.66
N ILE A 817 61.37 24.77 -33.72
CA ILE A 817 62.51 25.69 -33.65
C ILE A 817 62.27 26.87 -34.60
N LYS A 818 62.47 28.08 -34.10
CA LYS A 818 62.31 29.34 -34.83
C LYS A 818 63.55 30.21 -34.64
N PHE A 819 63.87 31.05 -35.63
CA PHE A 819 64.90 32.07 -35.45
C PHE A 819 64.36 33.23 -34.59
N LYS A 820 65.19 33.75 -33.67
CA LYS A 820 64.86 34.96 -32.89
C LYS A 820 65.80 36.09 -33.28
N SER A 821 65.24 37.25 -33.60
CA SER A 821 66.03 38.46 -33.90
C SER A 821 66.72 39.01 -32.64
N ILE A 822 68.00 39.36 -32.75
CA ILE A 822 68.82 39.89 -31.64
C ILE A 822 68.54 41.38 -31.38
N HIS A 823 67.93 42.08 -32.34
CA HIS A 823 67.60 43.50 -32.20
C HIS A 823 66.08 43.69 -32.11
N GLY A 824 65.60 43.99 -30.91
CA GLY A 824 64.20 44.32 -30.63
C GLY A 824 63.81 45.70 -31.15
N SER A 825 63.83 45.93 -32.47
CA SER A 825 63.11 47.05 -33.07
C SER A 825 61.64 46.65 -33.23
N SER A 826 60.81 47.22 -32.38
CA SER A 826 59.47 46.77 -32.03
C SER A 826 58.36 47.06 -33.06
N ASN A 827 58.59 47.04 -34.38
CA ASN A 827 57.50 47.42 -35.32
C ASN A 827 57.56 46.83 -36.74
N SER A 828 58.23 45.70 -36.97
CA SER A 828 57.98 44.91 -38.19
C SER A 828 58.09 43.40 -37.90
N GLU A 829 56.94 42.76 -37.69
CA GLU A 829 56.79 41.30 -37.62
C GLU A 829 56.97 40.67 -39.00
N HIS A 830 58.15 40.78 -39.58
CA HIS A 830 58.54 39.80 -40.58
C HIS A 830 58.91 38.53 -39.81
N SER A 831 57.93 37.65 -39.62
CA SER A 831 58.16 36.32 -39.04
C SER A 831 59.22 35.62 -39.89
N LEU A 832 60.42 35.46 -39.34
CA LEU A 832 61.42 34.64 -40.01
C LEU A 832 60.81 33.24 -40.23
N PRO A 833 61.05 32.60 -41.38
CA PRO A 833 60.41 31.35 -41.72
C PRO A 833 60.66 30.31 -40.63
N PRO A 834 59.63 29.54 -40.23
CA PRO A 834 59.78 28.48 -39.24
C PRO A 834 60.81 27.46 -39.73
N ILE A 835 61.62 26.91 -38.82
CA ILE A 835 62.60 25.89 -39.18
C ILE A 835 61.88 24.54 -39.13
N ALA A 836 61.81 23.85 -40.25
CA ALA A 836 61.22 22.52 -40.30
C ALA A 836 62.11 21.53 -39.54
N VAL A 837 61.59 20.92 -38.46
CA VAL A 837 62.34 19.92 -37.68
C VAL A 837 61.94 18.53 -38.13
N HIS A 838 62.85 17.81 -38.78
CA HIS A 838 62.66 16.42 -39.18
C HIS A 838 63.22 15.48 -38.12
N MET A 839 62.37 14.61 -37.57
CA MET A 839 62.80 13.60 -36.61
C MET A 839 63.53 12.45 -37.30
N LYS A 840 64.80 12.21 -36.93
CA LYS A 840 65.59 11.06 -37.37
C LYS A 840 65.46 9.95 -36.34
N ASN A 841 64.95 8.80 -36.78
CA ASN A 841 64.72 7.63 -35.95
C ASN A 841 63.91 7.96 -34.67
N PRO A 842 62.68 8.48 -34.79
CA PRO A 842 61.84 8.66 -33.60
C PRO A 842 61.67 7.30 -32.90
N PRO A 843 61.65 7.26 -31.56
CA PRO A 843 61.36 6.03 -30.84
C PRO A 843 60.04 5.45 -31.35
N GLU A 844 60.01 4.16 -31.71
CA GLU A 844 58.81 3.53 -32.28
C GLU A 844 57.65 3.51 -31.28
N SER A 845 57.98 3.37 -29.99
CA SER A 845 57.00 3.45 -28.90
C SER A 845 57.67 3.59 -27.53
N PHE A 846 56.88 4.01 -26.56
CA PHE A 846 57.18 3.95 -25.13
C PHE A 846 56.11 3.13 -24.41
N LYS A 847 56.51 2.15 -23.59
CA LYS A 847 55.57 1.29 -22.87
C LYS A 847 55.24 1.89 -21.49
N SER A 848 54.04 2.44 -21.35
CA SER A 848 53.51 2.99 -20.10
C SER A 848 52.70 1.93 -19.35
N LEU A 849 53.13 1.58 -18.14
CA LEU A 849 52.51 0.55 -17.30
C LEU A 849 51.50 1.20 -16.34
N SER A 850 50.29 0.65 -16.23
CA SER A 850 49.28 1.16 -15.30
C SER A 850 49.70 0.94 -13.85
N PHE A 851 49.31 1.86 -12.97
CA PHE A 851 49.62 1.81 -11.53
C PHE A 851 48.96 0.62 -10.81
N VAL A 852 47.96 -0.02 -11.44
CA VAL A 852 47.11 -1.06 -10.84
C VAL A 852 47.80 -2.43 -10.77
N ASN A 853 48.89 -2.65 -11.50
CA ASN A 853 49.57 -3.95 -11.56
C ASN A 853 50.55 -4.25 -10.40
N GLN A 854 50.57 -3.45 -9.31
CA GLN A 854 51.30 -3.80 -8.09
C GLN A 854 50.45 -4.48 -6.99
N MET A 855 49.15 -4.70 -7.23
CA MET A 855 48.30 -5.54 -6.36
C MET A 855 47.56 -6.64 -7.15
N ALA A 856 48.29 -7.43 -7.93
CA ALA A 856 47.84 -8.76 -8.33
C ALA A 856 49.01 -9.53 -8.95
N LEU A 857 49.68 -10.38 -8.15
CA LEU A 857 50.28 -11.66 -8.56
C LEU A 857 50.97 -12.30 -7.34
N ALA A 858 50.14 -12.73 -6.38
CA ALA A 858 50.44 -13.95 -5.64
C ALA A 858 49.59 -15.05 -6.28
N CYS A 859 50.15 -15.76 -7.25
CA CYS A 859 49.74 -17.12 -7.56
C CYS A 859 50.90 -17.92 -8.14
N SER A 860 51.10 -19.10 -7.56
CA SER A 860 52.15 -20.07 -7.89
C SER A 860 51.84 -20.83 -9.16
N SER A 861 52.84 -21.14 -9.98
CA SER A 861 53.25 -22.52 -10.32
C SER A 861 54.42 -22.52 -11.32
N ASP A 862 55.37 -23.42 -11.02
CA ASP A 862 56.60 -23.84 -11.71
C ASP A 862 57.83 -22.91 -11.76
#